data_AF-A0A2V8X1D9-F1
#
_entry.id   AF-A0A2V8X1D9-F1
#
_cell.length_a   1.000
_cell.length_b   1.000
_cell.length_c   1.000
_cell.angle_alpha   90.00
_cell.angle_beta   90.00
_cell.angle_gamma   90.00
#
_symmetry.space_group_name_H-M   'P 1'
#
loop_
_entity.id
_entity.type
_entity.pdbx_description
1 polymer ?
#
loop_
_entity_poly.entity_id
_entity_poly.type
_entity_poly.pdbx_seq_one_letter_code
_entity_poly.pdbx_strand_id
1 'polypeptide(L)'
;MRRILFLLASLAIFPFLNSCGSTSNGGGGTPPPTASSVTVAPASLSLNKGGMQAFTATVNGTTDQNVFWMIVEATPKTGDSTHGFISTAGVYVAPATLPSPPNVTIKALSVVDPTKSGTATVTLQAGPATSVSITPGSGNVPTFGSMQFIAAVTGNANQLVMWQVNGMTGGGPQTGTISTTGLFKAPNSVPVLMSGNNSGQTTQVVVTAISQADATAADSVLVTIVPPQQNAQGANSPLGVSGGNAKDSSTVSGQTLCCGGTLGALVSRGSNQYILSNNHVLARSDAGTAGTPTVGDPIVQPGLIDNNCSMPPTVATVSQFFNMETGPAPKIDAALAQINTGAVDTAGTILQLSGTTSNPPADGPPHAGSGVAPTVGRTVAKSGRSTGLTCSSIFSIQANISVEYQKGCGTGSVFNVSFTNQVSITNNGFSAEGDSGSLIVTQETADPVALFFAGNPSEAVGNPISDVLNGLADPANPQSKPVIVGTAAHPVAACSLPGPQAATAARLAVQKVPASAETLQRALTVRDAHAAELMAHPEVQAVGVGTSYDNPGDPAILFFVTTGQPRSNLPAQIEGIRTRIVEGDFFSQRGAVSATESATLEESVAPPQLVYPISDAEAARAKTVHAAHADDLMKKAGVQGVGIGSSADASGEAALVIFLIRGVPHDPVPPVIDGLRTRVRESSRFRAGFGDAPARHVCSMPAARKSQPKPASSTPH
;
A
#
# COMPACT_ATOMS: atom_id res chain seq x y z
N MET A 1 7.53 -35.43 7.79
CA MET A 1 6.82 -36.64 8.28
C MET A 1 6.33 -37.40 7.05
N ARG A 2 6.27 -38.73 6.94
CA ARG A 2 6.53 -39.86 7.87
C ARG A 2 7.79 -40.67 7.45
N ARG A 3 8.14 -41.75 8.18
CA ARG A 3 9.25 -42.68 7.89
C ARG A 3 8.75 -44.12 7.66
N ILE A 4 9.25 -44.81 6.63
CA ILE A 4 9.42 -46.29 6.48
C ILE A 4 10.63 -46.46 5.52
N LEU A 5 11.73 -47.22 5.72
CA LEU A 5 12.30 -48.07 6.79
C LEU A 5 12.24 -49.61 6.56
N PHE A 6 13.44 -50.23 6.52
CA PHE A 6 13.75 -51.69 6.38
C PHE A 6 13.40 -52.36 5.03
N LEU A 7 14.07 -53.45 4.59
CA LEU A 7 15.10 -54.31 5.23
C LEU A 7 16.30 -54.61 4.25
N LEU A 8 17.24 -55.47 4.64
CA LEU A 8 18.52 -55.78 3.97
C LEU A 8 18.52 -57.05 3.10
N ALA A 9 19.61 -57.22 2.33
CA ALA A 9 20.18 -58.45 1.76
C ALA A 9 19.51 -59.00 0.47
N SER A 10 20.19 -59.80 -0.36
CA SER A 10 21.50 -60.47 -0.20
C SER A 10 22.40 -60.40 -1.46
N LEU A 11 23.70 -60.62 -1.25
CA LEU A 11 24.74 -60.66 -2.29
C LEU A 11 24.86 -62.07 -2.91
N ALA A 12 25.00 -62.17 -4.24
CA ALA A 12 25.37 -63.41 -4.93
C ALA A 12 26.23 -63.13 -6.18
N ILE A 13 27.34 -63.87 -6.33
CA ILE A 13 28.31 -63.80 -7.46
C ILE A 13 28.77 -65.25 -7.75
N PHE A 14 29.35 -65.50 -8.93
CA PHE A 14 29.99 -66.74 -9.40
C PHE A 14 29.02 -67.85 -9.93
N PRO A 15 29.50 -68.86 -10.69
CA PRO A 15 30.13 -68.66 -12.02
C PRO A 15 29.72 -69.73 -13.06
N PHE A 16 30.31 -69.65 -14.26
CA PHE A 16 30.39 -70.80 -15.18
C PHE A 16 31.37 -71.87 -14.67
N LEU A 17 31.01 -73.15 -14.79
CA LEU A 17 31.94 -74.29 -14.84
C LEU A 17 31.36 -75.43 -15.69
N ASN A 18 32.22 -76.17 -16.39
CA ASN A 18 31.84 -77.32 -17.21
C ASN A 18 31.80 -78.62 -16.38
N SER A 19 30.95 -79.57 -16.79
CA SER A 19 31.16 -81.00 -16.52
C SER A 19 30.57 -81.85 -17.65
N CYS A 20 30.91 -83.13 -17.70
CA CYS A 20 30.70 -84.04 -18.85
C CYS A 20 30.07 -85.36 -18.39
N GLY A 21 29.35 -86.08 -19.28
CA GLY A 21 28.96 -87.47 -19.00
C GLY A 21 27.64 -87.95 -19.59
N SER A 22 27.69 -88.46 -20.83
CA SER A 22 26.85 -89.52 -21.42
C SER A 22 25.62 -90.07 -20.65
N THR A 23 24.46 -90.09 -21.31
CA THR A 23 23.87 -91.36 -21.78
C THR A 23 22.84 -91.15 -22.88
N SER A 24 22.59 -92.19 -23.68
CA SER A 24 21.79 -92.14 -24.91
C SER A 24 20.37 -92.67 -24.74
N ASN A 25 19.38 -92.00 -25.33
CA ASN A 25 18.49 -92.69 -26.26
C ASN A 25 17.80 -91.73 -27.24
N GLY A 26 17.52 -92.22 -28.45
CA GLY A 26 16.95 -91.42 -29.53
C GLY A 26 15.42 -91.35 -29.47
N GLY A 27 14.89 -90.13 -29.35
CA GLY A 27 13.48 -89.81 -29.64
C GLY A 27 13.44 -88.57 -30.52
N GLY A 28 12.73 -88.64 -31.65
CA GLY A 28 12.66 -87.55 -32.64
C GLY A 28 11.81 -86.38 -32.16
N GLY A 29 12.29 -85.62 -31.17
CA GLY A 29 11.69 -84.35 -30.78
C GLY A 29 11.75 -83.35 -31.94
N THR A 30 10.61 -82.77 -32.30
CA THR A 30 10.58 -81.57 -33.13
C THR A 30 11.44 -80.48 -32.48
N PRO A 31 12.14 -79.62 -33.25
CA PRO A 31 12.88 -78.50 -32.67
C PRO A 31 12.01 -77.70 -31.69
N PRO A 32 12.57 -77.18 -30.59
CA PRO A 32 11.87 -76.21 -29.74
C PRO A 32 11.29 -75.08 -30.60
N PRO A 33 10.13 -74.50 -30.25
CA PRO A 33 9.46 -73.49 -31.09
C PRO A 33 10.24 -72.17 -31.12
N THR A 34 11.25 -72.10 -31.98
CA THR A 34 12.12 -70.95 -32.19
C THR A 34 11.33 -69.81 -32.82
N ALA A 35 11.38 -68.63 -32.20
CA ALA A 35 10.84 -67.43 -32.82
C ALA A 35 11.59 -67.14 -34.13
N SER A 36 10.87 -66.86 -35.22
CA SER A 36 11.46 -66.50 -36.51
C SER A 36 11.82 -65.01 -36.57
N SER A 37 10.95 -64.16 -36.01
CA SER A 37 11.14 -62.71 -35.86
C SER A 37 10.28 -62.15 -34.73
N VAL A 38 10.57 -60.93 -34.31
CA VAL A 38 9.70 -60.14 -33.42
C VAL A 38 9.41 -58.80 -34.09
N THR A 39 8.14 -58.41 -34.13
CA THR A 39 7.71 -57.07 -34.57
C THR A 39 7.19 -56.28 -33.38
N VAL A 40 7.33 -54.94 -33.43
CA VAL A 40 6.79 -54.01 -32.42
C VAL A 40 5.86 -53.01 -33.13
N ALA A 41 4.71 -52.75 -32.53
CA ALA A 41 3.73 -51.79 -33.03
C ALA A 41 3.35 -50.75 -31.94
N PRO A 42 3.23 -49.45 -32.30
CA PRO A 42 3.63 -48.84 -33.57
C PRO A 42 5.15 -48.90 -33.77
N ALA A 43 5.62 -49.05 -35.01
CA ALA A 43 7.05 -49.16 -35.32
C ALA A 43 7.80 -47.80 -35.21
N SER A 44 7.09 -46.68 -35.33
CA SER A 44 7.59 -45.36 -34.96
C SER A 44 6.43 -44.42 -34.63
N LEU A 45 6.72 -43.39 -33.81
CA LEU A 45 5.82 -42.26 -33.58
C LEU A 45 6.60 -41.00 -33.13
N SER A 46 5.94 -39.85 -33.20
CA SER A 46 6.33 -38.66 -32.44
C SER A 46 5.51 -38.58 -31.15
N LEU A 47 6.16 -38.32 -30.01
CA LEU A 47 5.53 -38.25 -28.70
C LEU A 47 5.98 -36.98 -27.95
N ASN A 48 5.05 -36.25 -27.34
CA ASN A 48 5.39 -35.10 -26.51
C ASN A 48 6.14 -35.58 -25.23
N LYS A 49 7.09 -34.77 -24.74
CA LYS A 49 7.72 -34.97 -23.42
C LYS A 49 6.66 -35.20 -22.32
N GLY A 50 6.91 -36.15 -21.42
CA GLY A 50 5.94 -36.57 -20.39
C GLY A 50 4.72 -37.37 -20.88
N GLY A 51 4.56 -37.58 -22.20
CA GLY A 51 3.48 -38.40 -22.76
C GLY A 51 3.66 -39.91 -22.50
N MET A 52 2.59 -40.69 -22.70
CA MET A 52 2.61 -42.15 -22.55
C MET A 52 2.21 -42.84 -23.86
N GLN A 53 2.83 -43.98 -24.16
CA GLN A 53 2.51 -44.83 -25.30
C GLN A 53 2.57 -46.31 -24.90
N ALA A 54 1.52 -47.08 -25.24
CA ALA A 54 1.56 -48.53 -25.14
C ALA A 54 2.12 -49.14 -26.42
N PHE A 55 3.07 -50.07 -26.30
CA PHE A 55 3.59 -50.87 -27.40
C PHE A 55 3.10 -52.30 -27.29
N THR A 56 2.80 -52.91 -28.44
CA THR A 56 2.56 -54.35 -28.55
C THR A 56 3.68 -55.00 -29.32
N ALA A 57 3.99 -56.26 -28.99
CA ALA A 57 4.94 -57.08 -29.72
C ALA A 57 4.25 -58.35 -30.24
N THR A 58 4.67 -58.81 -31.42
CA THR A 58 4.26 -60.11 -31.96
C THR A 58 5.51 -60.95 -32.19
N VAL A 59 5.53 -62.16 -31.63
CA VAL A 59 6.62 -63.13 -31.76
C VAL A 59 6.21 -64.16 -32.79
N ASN A 60 6.81 -64.11 -33.98
CA ASN A 60 6.42 -64.98 -35.10
C ASN A 60 7.09 -66.35 -35.00
N GLY A 61 6.46 -67.40 -35.54
CA GLY A 61 7.01 -68.77 -35.57
C GLY A 61 6.83 -69.59 -34.29
N THR A 62 6.18 -69.05 -33.26
CA THR A 62 5.95 -69.70 -31.97
C THR A 62 4.59 -69.29 -31.39
N THR A 63 4.04 -70.09 -30.48
CA THR A 63 2.85 -69.75 -29.69
C THR A 63 3.16 -68.91 -28.45
N ASP A 64 4.43 -68.85 -28.02
CA ASP A 64 4.85 -68.00 -26.92
C ASP A 64 5.06 -66.55 -27.39
N GLN A 65 4.25 -65.64 -26.87
CA GLN A 65 4.27 -64.21 -27.21
C GLN A 65 4.98 -63.35 -26.14
N ASN A 66 5.59 -63.95 -25.12
CA ASN A 66 6.24 -63.20 -24.05
C ASN A 66 7.53 -62.51 -24.54
N VAL A 67 7.69 -61.24 -24.13
CA VAL A 67 8.86 -60.41 -24.44
C VAL A 67 9.36 -59.66 -23.21
N PHE A 68 10.67 -59.42 -23.15
CA PHE A 68 11.24 -58.40 -22.27
C PHE A 68 11.26 -57.05 -22.99
N TRP A 69 10.61 -56.05 -22.39
CA TRP A 69 10.64 -54.67 -22.84
C TRP A 69 11.84 -53.93 -22.28
N MET A 70 12.51 -53.14 -23.13
CA MET A 70 13.65 -52.33 -22.73
C MET A 70 13.77 -51.05 -23.56
N ILE A 71 14.35 -50.02 -22.96
CA ILE A 71 14.85 -48.83 -23.67
C ILE A 71 16.31 -49.07 -24.00
N VAL A 72 16.72 -48.86 -25.26
CA VAL A 72 18.08 -49.19 -25.72
C VAL A 72 19.12 -48.22 -25.16
N GLU A 73 18.79 -46.94 -25.07
CA GLU A 73 19.67 -45.85 -24.63
C GLU A 73 19.84 -45.82 -23.11
N ALA A 74 18.76 -46.09 -22.36
CA ALA A 74 18.67 -45.93 -20.91
C ALA A 74 19.60 -46.84 -20.11
N THR A 75 20.01 -46.43 -18.91
CA THR A 75 20.70 -47.32 -17.94
C THR A 75 20.20 -47.03 -16.52
N PRO A 76 19.42 -47.93 -15.88
CA PRO A 76 19.09 -49.30 -16.29
C PRO A 76 18.15 -49.37 -17.52
N LYS A 77 18.09 -50.56 -18.16
CA LYS A 77 17.37 -50.77 -19.42
C LYS A 77 15.83 -50.72 -19.29
N THR A 78 15.29 -50.65 -18.08
CA THR A 78 13.88 -50.34 -17.79
C THR A 78 13.57 -48.84 -17.82
N GLY A 79 14.60 -47.98 -17.75
CA GLY A 79 14.45 -46.53 -17.85
C GLY A 79 15.31 -45.71 -16.89
N ASP A 80 15.36 -44.41 -17.18
CA ASP A 80 16.00 -43.38 -16.36
C ASP A 80 15.30 -42.00 -16.58
N SER A 81 15.71 -40.97 -15.84
CA SER A 81 15.10 -39.63 -15.92
C SER A 81 15.31 -38.91 -17.26
N THR A 82 16.27 -39.35 -18.07
CA THR A 82 16.69 -38.72 -19.33
C THR A 82 16.03 -39.34 -20.54
N HIS A 83 15.76 -40.65 -20.50
CA HIS A 83 15.16 -41.44 -21.58
C HIS A 83 13.74 -41.93 -21.28
N GLY A 84 13.21 -41.68 -20.08
CA GLY A 84 11.89 -42.17 -19.66
C GLY A 84 11.93 -43.61 -19.15
N PHE A 85 10.75 -44.19 -18.92
CA PHE A 85 10.60 -45.53 -18.33
C PHE A 85 9.66 -46.41 -19.16
N ILE A 86 9.91 -47.71 -19.20
CA ILE A 86 9.02 -48.70 -19.82
C ILE A 86 8.62 -49.80 -18.83
N SER A 87 7.34 -50.13 -18.79
CA SER A 87 6.79 -51.20 -17.96
C SER A 87 6.97 -52.58 -18.60
N THR A 88 6.85 -53.64 -17.78
CA THR A 88 6.79 -55.03 -18.26
C THR A 88 5.61 -55.32 -19.18
N ALA A 89 4.60 -54.45 -19.23
CA ALA A 89 3.46 -54.53 -20.13
C ALA A 89 3.65 -53.69 -21.43
N GLY A 90 4.85 -53.16 -21.69
CA GLY A 90 5.15 -52.39 -22.89
C GLY A 90 4.64 -50.94 -22.87
N VAL A 91 4.23 -50.43 -21.72
CA VAL A 91 3.81 -49.02 -21.58
C VAL A 91 5.03 -48.16 -21.30
N TYR A 92 5.39 -47.31 -22.26
CA TYR A 92 6.44 -46.31 -22.17
C TYR A 92 5.89 -44.97 -21.66
N VAL A 93 6.66 -44.32 -20.79
CA VAL A 93 6.41 -42.98 -20.24
C VAL A 93 7.62 -42.10 -20.59
N ALA A 94 7.39 -41.08 -21.40
CA ALA A 94 8.43 -40.17 -21.88
C ALA A 94 9.02 -39.30 -20.74
N PRO A 95 10.31 -38.91 -20.83
CA PRO A 95 10.95 -38.03 -19.86
C PRO A 95 10.35 -36.62 -19.87
N ALA A 96 10.51 -35.88 -18.76
CA ALA A 96 10.02 -34.50 -18.61
C ALA A 96 10.90 -33.44 -19.31
N THR A 97 12.14 -33.82 -19.61
CA THR A 97 13.14 -33.10 -20.42
C THR A 97 13.43 -33.91 -21.68
N LEU A 98 13.75 -33.25 -22.80
CA LEU A 98 14.16 -33.96 -24.01
C LEU A 98 15.61 -34.45 -23.88
N PRO A 99 15.94 -35.70 -24.25
CA PRO A 99 17.32 -36.12 -24.43
C PRO A 99 17.94 -35.44 -25.67
N SER A 100 19.27 -35.54 -25.79
CA SER A 100 20.01 -35.07 -26.96
C SER A 100 20.87 -36.22 -27.50
N PRO A 101 20.57 -36.78 -28.69
CA PRO A 101 19.47 -36.42 -29.58
C PRO A 101 18.08 -36.80 -29.01
N PRO A 102 16.98 -36.18 -29.49
CA PRO A 102 15.64 -36.33 -28.92
C PRO A 102 14.92 -37.58 -29.43
N ASN A 103 15.57 -38.75 -29.39
CA ASN A 103 14.99 -40.02 -29.81
C ASN A 103 15.28 -41.13 -28.81
N VAL A 104 14.33 -42.05 -28.66
CA VAL A 104 14.40 -43.20 -27.75
C VAL A 104 13.96 -44.46 -28.50
N THR A 105 14.76 -45.52 -28.43
CA THR A 105 14.48 -46.79 -29.10
C THR A 105 13.90 -47.77 -28.10
N ILE A 106 12.64 -48.13 -28.28
CA ILE A 106 11.98 -49.19 -27.54
C ILE A 106 12.30 -50.52 -28.21
N LYS A 107 12.72 -51.52 -27.44
CA LYS A 107 13.07 -52.86 -27.92
C LYS A 107 12.26 -53.91 -27.16
N ALA A 108 11.68 -54.85 -27.91
CA ALA A 108 11.08 -56.07 -27.38
C ALA A 108 12.01 -57.24 -27.71
N LEU A 109 12.47 -57.97 -26.70
CA LEU A 109 13.32 -59.15 -26.82
C LEU A 109 12.50 -60.41 -26.53
N SER A 110 12.51 -61.41 -27.42
CA SER A 110 11.73 -62.65 -27.20
C SER A 110 12.27 -63.43 -25.99
N VAL A 111 11.35 -63.97 -25.17
CA VAL A 111 11.70 -64.84 -24.04
C VAL A 111 12.15 -66.22 -24.52
N VAL A 112 11.52 -66.76 -25.58
CA VAL A 112 11.80 -68.12 -26.09
C VAL A 112 13.03 -68.17 -27.03
N ASP A 113 13.38 -67.06 -27.68
CA ASP A 113 14.65 -66.92 -28.40
C ASP A 113 15.22 -65.49 -28.23
N PRO A 114 16.10 -65.27 -27.23
CA PRO A 114 16.75 -63.98 -26.99
C PRO A 114 17.68 -63.48 -28.11
N THR A 115 17.85 -64.21 -29.22
CA THR A 115 18.48 -63.67 -30.43
C THR A 115 17.50 -62.85 -31.30
N LYS A 116 16.19 -62.95 -31.04
CA LYS A 116 15.13 -62.25 -31.78
C LYS A 116 14.61 -61.04 -31.01
N SER A 117 14.57 -59.91 -31.70
CA SER A 117 13.99 -58.68 -31.15
C SER A 117 13.41 -57.79 -32.23
N GLY A 118 12.32 -57.10 -31.89
CA GLY A 118 11.77 -55.99 -32.65
C GLY A 118 12.09 -54.67 -31.95
N THR A 119 12.09 -53.58 -32.72
CA THR A 119 12.35 -52.23 -32.22
C THR A 119 11.33 -51.24 -32.75
N ALA A 120 11.00 -50.23 -31.96
CA ALA A 120 10.25 -49.06 -32.37
C ALA A 120 10.97 -47.76 -31.96
N THR A 121 10.95 -46.76 -32.83
CA THR A 121 11.62 -45.47 -32.59
C THR A 121 10.61 -44.42 -32.15
N VAL A 122 10.83 -43.84 -30.97
CA VAL A 122 10.06 -42.69 -30.47
C VAL A 122 10.87 -41.43 -30.69
N THR A 123 10.37 -40.55 -31.56
CA THR A 123 10.87 -39.17 -31.65
C THR A 123 10.20 -38.35 -30.57
N LEU A 124 10.98 -37.84 -29.60
CA LEU A 124 10.47 -37.00 -28.55
C LEU A 124 10.44 -35.54 -29.01
N GLN A 125 9.33 -34.86 -28.80
CA GLN A 125 9.17 -33.46 -29.18
C GLN A 125 8.75 -32.59 -27.98
N ALA A 126 9.14 -31.31 -28.04
CA ALA A 126 8.51 -30.30 -27.21
C ALA A 126 7.06 -30.16 -27.69
N GLY A 127 6.10 -30.25 -26.76
CA GLY A 127 4.74 -29.84 -27.06
C GLY A 127 4.67 -28.33 -27.38
N PRO A 128 3.53 -27.82 -27.86
CA PRO A 128 3.32 -26.38 -28.01
C PRO A 128 3.64 -25.67 -26.67
N ALA A 129 4.40 -24.58 -26.74
CA ALA A 129 4.80 -23.84 -25.55
C ALA A 129 3.55 -23.38 -24.78
N THR A 130 3.53 -23.61 -23.46
CA THR A 130 2.44 -23.07 -22.63
C THR A 130 2.57 -21.55 -22.61
N SER A 131 1.49 -20.84 -22.91
CA SER A 131 1.44 -19.38 -22.89
C SER A 131 0.13 -18.90 -22.28
N VAL A 132 0.15 -17.70 -21.70
CA VAL A 132 -1.01 -17.04 -21.11
C VAL A 132 -1.24 -15.73 -21.87
N SER A 133 -2.49 -15.32 -22.02
CA SER A 133 -2.85 -13.94 -22.37
C SER A 133 -4.06 -13.47 -21.58
N ILE A 134 -4.09 -12.18 -21.24
CA ILE A 134 -5.17 -11.54 -20.48
C ILE A 134 -5.98 -10.62 -21.40
N THR A 135 -7.29 -10.60 -21.23
CA THR A 135 -8.20 -9.65 -21.88
C THR A 135 -9.17 -9.06 -20.85
N PRO A 136 -9.37 -7.72 -20.79
CA PRO A 136 -8.69 -6.69 -21.59
C PRO A 136 -7.21 -6.52 -21.20
N GLY A 137 -6.38 -6.07 -22.16
CA GLY A 137 -4.93 -5.89 -21.96
C GLY A 137 -4.53 -4.70 -21.07
N SER A 138 -5.49 -3.86 -20.70
CA SER A 138 -5.36 -2.78 -19.72
C SER A 138 -6.76 -2.33 -19.29
N GLY A 139 -6.85 -1.48 -18.27
CA GLY A 139 -8.13 -0.89 -17.88
C GLY A 139 -8.01 0.27 -16.90
N ASN A 140 -8.99 1.18 -16.96
CA ASN A 140 -9.20 2.19 -15.92
C ASN A 140 -10.36 1.72 -15.03
N VAL A 141 -10.17 1.74 -13.70
CA VAL A 141 -11.15 1.27 -12.72
C VAL A 141 -11.30 2.34 -11.65
N PRO A 142 -12.52 2.84 -11.35
CA PRO A 142 -12.69 3.80 -10.27
C PRO A 142 -12.40 3.14 -8.91
N THR A 143 -12.05 3.93 -7.89
CA THR A 143 -12.07 3.45 -6.49
C THR A 143 -13.43 2.84 -6.16
N PHE A 144 -13.44 1.79 -5.32
CA PHE A 144 -14.61 0.90 -5.07
C PHE A 144 -15.15 0.11 -6.29
N GLY A 145 -14.66 0.38 -7.50
CA GLY A 145 -15.08 -0.27 -8.74
C GLY A 145 -14.49 -1.67 -8.95
N SER A 146 -14.92 -2.31 -10.04
CA SER A 146 -14.43 -3.64 -10.43
C SER A 146 -14.29 -3.77 -11.95
N MET A 147 -13.39 -4.65 -12.39
CA MET A 147 -13.20 -5.01 -13.80
C MET A 147 -12.95 -6.51 -13.92
N GLN A 148 -13.58 -7.13 -14.92
CA GLN A 148 -13.41 -8.55 -15.22
C GLN A 148 -12.24 -8.73 -16.19
N PHE A 149 -11.21 -9.46 -15.76
CA PHE A 149 -10.16 -9.96 -16.63
C PHE A 149 -10.39 -11.44 -16.94
N ILE A 150 -10.08 -11.86 -18.15
CA ILE A 150 -10.16 -13.24 -18.63
C ILE A 150 -8.76 -13.66 -19.05
N ALA A 151 -8.24 -14.74 -18.48
CA ALA A 151 -7.00 -15.34 -18.91
C ALA A 151 -7.28 -16.52 -19.85
N ALA A 152 -6.58 -16.58 -20.97
CA ALA A 152 -6.55 -17.72 -21.87
C ALA A 152 -5.19 -18.42 -21.75
N VAL A 153 -5.20 -19.72 -21.46
CA VAL A 153 -3.99 -20.56 -21.50
C VAL A 153 -4.00 -21.36 -22.79
N THR A 154 -2.92 -21.27 -23.57
CA THR A 154 -2.71 -22.10 -24.77
C THR A 154 -1.49 -22.99 -24.59
N GLY A 155 -1.35 -24.02 -25.44
CA GLY A 155 -0.27 -25.02 -25.35
C GLY A 155 -0.43 -26.06 -24.24
N ASN A 156 -1.45 -25.95 -23.38
CA ASN A 156 -1.71 -26.87 -22.28
C ASN A 156 -3.18 -27.32 -22.21
N ALA A 157 -3.43 -28.48 -21.61
CA ALA A 157 -4.77 -28.99 -21.34
C ALA A 157 -5.34 -28.47 -20.00
N ASN A 158 -4.47 -28.14 -19.04
CA ASN A 158 -4.87 -27.42 -17.84
C ASN A 158 -4.94 -25.92 -18.15
N GLN A 159 -6.15 -25.36 -18.14
CA GLN A 159 -6.42 -23.94 -18.44
C GLN A 159 -6.52 -23.05 -17.19
N LEU A 160 -6.23 -23.59 -16.00
CA LEU A 160 -6.30 -22.82 -14.75
C LEU A 160 -5.09 -21.90 -14.58
N VAL A 161 -5.34 -20.70 -14.07
CA VAL A 161 -4.31 -19.72 -13.69
C VAL A 161 -4.35 -19.42 -12.19
N MET A 162 -3.24 -18.92 -11.66
CA MET A 162 -3.16 -18.22 -10.39
C MET A 162 -3.12 -16.71 -10.69
N TRP A 163 -4.06 -15.96 -10.13
CA TRP A 163 -4.10 -14.49 -10.27
C TRP A 163 -3.35 -13.79 -9.14
N GLN A 164 -2.65 -12.72 -9.48
CA GLN A 164 -1.94 -11.86 -8.53
C GLN A 164 -2.21 -10.37 -8.81
N VAL A 165 -2.08 -9.52 -7.78
CA VAL A 165 -1.98 -8.06 -7.92
C VAL A 165 -0.66 -7.61 -7.29
N ASN A 166 0.18 -6.89 -8.04
CA ASN A 166 1.54 -6.49 -7.64
C ASN A 166 2.37 -7.66 -7.03
N GLY A 167 2.28 -8.86 -7.64
CA GLY A 167 2.97 -10.08 -7.18
C GLY A 167 2.35 -10.79 -5.96
N MET A 168 1.29 -10.24 -5.36
CA MET A 168 0.56 -10.87 -4.25
C MET A 168 -0.60 -11.70 -4.80
N THR A 169 -0.61 -13.02 -4.57
CA THR A 169 -1.69 -13.92 -4.99
C THR A 169 -3.03 -13.52 -4.38
N GLY A 170 -4.06 -13.33 -5.23
CA GLY A 170 -5.37 -12.77 -4.84
C GLY A 170 -5.38 -11.26 -4.58
N GLY A 171 -4.23 -10.59 -4.62
CA GLY A 171 -4.07 -9.18 -4.27
C GLY A 171 -4.21 -8.89 -2.77
N GLY A 172 -4.43 -7.63 -2.42
CA GLY A 172 -4.51 -7.18 -1.04
C GLY A 172 -5.23 -5.84 -0.89
N PRO A 173 -5.62 -5.45 0.34
CA PRO A 173 -6.48 -4.29 0.53
C PRO A 173 -5.86 -2.97 0.04
N GLN A 174 -4.53 -2.82 0.08
CA GLN A 174 -3.83 -1.60 -0.36
C GLN A 174 -3.71 -1.47 -1.89
N THR A 175 -3.88 -2.54 -2.67
CA THR A 175 -3.67 -2.57 -4.13
C THR A 175 -4.88 -3.06 -4.92
N GLY A 176 -5.94 -3.50 -4.23
CA GLY A 176 -7.07 -4.19 -4.84
C GLY A 176 -6.92 -5.71 -4.77
N THR A 177 -8.05 -6.41 -4.86
CA THR A 177 -8.11 -7.88 -4.80
C THR A 177 -8.57 -8.44 -6.14
N ILE A 178 -8.21 -9.68 -6.44
CA ILE A 178 -8.63 -10.39 -7.66
C ILE A 178 -9.10 -11.80 -7.33
N SER A 179 -10.27 -12.18 -7.84
CA SER A 179 -10.81 -13.53 -7.66
C SER A 179 -10.04 -14.58 -8.48
N THR A 180 -10.22 -15.86 -8.15
CA THR A 180 -9.78 -16.98 -8.99
C THR A 180 -10.39 -16.94 -10.40
N THR A 181 -11.54 -16.28 -10.57
CA THR A 181 -12.20 -16.04 -11.86
C THR A 181 -11.75 -14.77 -12.58
N GLY A 182 -10.74 -14.04 -12.09
CA GLY A 182 -10.20 -12.84 -12.73
C GLY A 182 -11.00 -11.54 -12.52
N LEU A 183 -12.01 -11.54 -11.64
CA LEU A 183 -12.70 -10.30 -11.25
C LEU A 183 -11.80 -9.49 -10.31
N PHE A 184 -11.20 -8.43 -10.82
CA PHE A 184 -10.46 -7.44 -10.04
C PHE A 184 -11.44 -6.46 -9.37
N LYS A 185 -11.16 -6.09 -8.12
CA LYS A 185 -11.82 -5.04 -7.36
C LYS A 185 -10.80 -4.02 -6.88
N ALA A 186 -11.01 -2.76 -7.24
CA ALA A 186 -10.18 -1.65 -6.83
C ALA A 186 -10.28 -1.40 -5.31
N PRO A 187 -9.23 -0.85 -4.68
CA PRO A 187 -9.28 -0.38 -3.30
C PRO A 187 -10.25 0.81 -3.12
N ASN A 188 -10.54 1.16 -1.86
CA ASN A 188 -11.45 2.25 -1.52
C ASN A 188 -10.85 3.66 -1.74
N SER A 189 -9.51 3.76 -1.74
CA SER A 189 -8.74 4.96 -2.11
C SER A 189 -7.64 4.62 -3.10
N VAL A 190 -7.15 5.61 -3.84
CA VAL A 190 -6.01 5.43 -4.76
C VAL A 190 -4.74 5.05 -3.96
N PRO A 191 -3.99 4.01 -4.35
CA PRO A 191 -2.79 3.59 -3.62
C PRO A 191 -1.70 4.67 -3.55
N VAL A 192 -1.09 4.81 -2.37
CA VAL A 192 0.11 5.63 -2.14
C VAL A 192 1.21 4.70 -1.62
N LEU A 193 2.17 4.36 -2.48
CA LEU A 193 3.25 3.46 -2.07
C LEU A 193 4.28 4.21 -1.22
N MET A 194 4.50 3.72 0.01
CA MET A 194 5.45 4.27 1.00
C MET A 194 6.92 3.99 0.66
N SER A 195 7.26 3.82 -0.63
CA SER A 195 8.52 3.23 -1.09
C SER A 195 9.63 4.27 -1.31
N GLY A 196 10.19 4.76 -0.20
CA GLY A 196 11.42 5.57 -0.19
C GLY A 196 11.20 7.05 -0.51
N ASN A 197 12.26 7.71 -1.01
CA ASN A 197 12.34 9.18 -1.10
C ASN A 197 11.42 9.83 -2.15
N ASN A 198 10.65 9.03 -2.90
CA ASN A 198 9.69 9.49 -3.88
C ASN A 198 8.28 9.40 -3.27
N SER A 199 7.73 10.53 -2.81
CA SER A 199 6.32 10.66 -2.40
C SER A 199 5.41 10.49 -3.63
N GLY A 200 5.17 9.24 -4.00
CA GLY A 200 4.50 8.89 -5.25
C GLY A 200 3.16 8.21 -5.01
N GLN A 201 2.07 8.94 -5.24
CA GLN A 201 0.80 8.29 -5.57
C GLN A 201 1.01 7.35 -6.76
N THR A 202 0.50 6.13 -6.66
CA THR A 202 0.48 5.16 -7.76
C THR A 202 -0.97 4.89 -8.13
N THR A 203 -1.44 5.58 -9.16
CA THR A 203 -2.70 5.23 -9.83
C THR A 203 -2.62 3.86 -10.51
N GLN A 204 -1.45 3.22 -10.63
CA GLN A 204 -1.29 1.97 -11.39
C GLN A 204 -0.97 0.77 -10.49
N VAL A 205 -1.62 -0.35 -10.78
CA VAL A 205 -1.30 -1.69 -10.26
C VAL A 205 -1.19 -2.69 -11.40
N VAL A 206 -0.37 -3.72 -11.21
CA VAL A 206 -0.16 -4.81 -12.19
C VAL A 206 -1.01 -6.00 -11.78
N VAL A 207 -1.89 -6.45 -12.69
CA VAL A 207 -2.63 -7.71 -12.56
C VAL A 207 -1.92 -8.77 -13.38
N THR A 208 -1.53 -9.88 -12.74
CA THR A 208 -0.76 -10.96 -13.35
C THR A 208 -1.56 -12.25 -13.33
N ALA A 209 -1.56 -12.99 -14.43
CA ALA A 209 -2.08 -14.36 -14.53
C ALA A 209 -0.93 -15.33 -14.81
N ILE A 210 -0.72 -16.31 -13.93
CA ILE A 210 0.34 -17.32 -14.04
C ILE A 210 -0.31 -18.68 -14.29
N SER A 211 0.12 -19.44 -15.28
CA SER A 211 -0.43 -20.79 -15.53
C SER A 211 -0.14 -21.73 -14.37
N GLN A 212 -1.16 -22.46 -13.89
CA GLN A 212 -0.98 -23.52 -12.89
C GLN A 212 -0.29 -24.77 -13.48
N ALA A 213 -0.18 -24.85 -14.80
CA ALA A 213 0.47 -25.96 -15.51
C ALA A 213 1.96 -25.70 -15.79
N ASP A 214 2.34 -24.42 -15.91
CA ASP A 214 3.72 -23.96 -16.11
C ASP A 214 3.88 -22.57 -15.47
N ALA A 215 4.52 -22.51 -14.30
CA ALA A 215 4.70 -21.26 -13.57
C ALA A 215 5.64 -20.24 -14.25
N THR A 216 6.30 -20.62 -15.36
CA THR A 216 7.07 -19.69 -16.21
C THR A 216 6.21 -19.03 -17.29
N ALA A 217 5.04 -19.58 -17.58
CA ALA A 217 4.06 -19.01 -18.50
C ALA A 217 3.12 -18.06 -17.74
N ALA A 218 3.30 -16.76 -17.95
CA ALA A 218 2.48 -15.72 -17.34
C ALA A 218 2.27 -14.54 -18.29
N ASP A 219 1.20 -13.77 -18.05
CA ASP A 219 0.94 -12.48 -18.67
C ASP A 219 0.62 -11.44 -17.58
N SER A 220 0.77 -10.14 -17.88
CA SER A 220 0.57 -9.05 -16.92
C SER A 220 0.03 -7.78 -17.57
N VAL A 221 -1.08 -7.29 -17.04
CA VAL A 221 -1.79 -6.10 -17.53
C VAL A 221 -1.73 -4.96 -16.52
N LEU A 222 -1.70 -3.73 -17.04
CA LEU A 222 -1.63 -2.52 -16.24
C LEU A 222 -3.05 -1.98 -15.99
N VAL A 223 -3.40 -1.81 -14.72
CA VAL A 223 -4.72 -1.33 -14.28
C VAL A 223 -4.56 0.02 -13.60
N THR A 224 -5.20 1.05 -14.15
CA THR A 224 -5.21 2.40 -13.57
C THR A 224 -6.41 2.55 -12.63
N ILE A 225 -6.16 2.56 -11.33
CA ILE A 225 -7.10 2.99 -10.30
C ILE A 225 -7.23 4.51 -10.36
N VAL A 226 -8.45 5.01 -10.58
CA VAL A 226 -8.75 6.46 -10.67
C VAL A 226 -9.76 6.88 -9.59
N PRO A 227 -9.62 8.06 -8.96
CA PRO A 227 -10.64 8.59 -8.07
C PRO A 227 -11.74 9.28 -8.90
N PRO A 228 -13.04 9.02 -8.67
CA PRO A 228 -14.11 9.73 -9.37
C PRO A 228 -14.08 11.26 -9.12
N GLN A 229 -13.40 11.70 -8.06
CA GLN A 229 -13.13 13.09 -7.71
C GLN A 229 -12.33 13.86 -8.77
N GLN A 230 -11.56 13.21 -9.66
CA GLN A 230 -10.86 13.87 -10.77
C GLN A 230 -11.77 14.21 -11.95
N ASN A 231 -12.96 13.61 -12.04
CA ASN A 231 -13.85 13.80 -13.18
C ASN A 231 -14.48 15.20 -13.20
N ALA A 232 -14.76 15.67 -14.43
CA ALA A 232 -15.68 16.77 -14.65
C ALA A 232 -17.09 16.40 -14.15
N GLN A 233 -17.70 17.30 -13.39
CA GLN A 233 -19.03 17.15 -12.81
C GLN A 233 -20.08 17.88 -13.65
N GLY A 234 -21.36 17.57 -13.39
CA GLY A 234 -22.49 18.26 -14.01
C GLY A 234 -22.85 19.58 -13.33
N ALA A 235 -23.96 20.18 -13.77
CA ALA A 235 -24.61 21.26 -13.01
C ALA A 235 -24.98 20.78 -11.60
N ASN A 236 -24.93 21.69 -10.62
CA ASN A 236 -24.96 21.38 -9.19
C ASN A 236 -23.86 20.38 -8.79
N SER A 237 -22.61 20.68 -9.17
CA SER A 237 -21.44 19.84 -8.85
C SER A 237 -21.31 19.61 -7.33
N PRO A 238 -21.06 18.36 -6.88
CA PRO A 238 -20.65 18.10 -5.51
C PRO A 238 -19.22 18.61 -5.25
N LEU A 239 -18.88 18.73 -3.97
CA LEU A 239 -17.56 19.12 -3.46
C LEU A 239 -16.74 17.89 -3.03
N GLY A 240 -15.55 18.09 -2.48
CA GLY A 240 -14.55 17.03 -2.35
C GLY A 240 -13.99 16.55 -3.69
N VAL A 241 -14.18 17.33 -4.76
CA VAL A 241 -13.77 17.05 -6.15
C VAL A 241 -12.63 17.98 -6.60
N SER A 242 -12.00 17.64 -7.72
CA SER A 242 -10.98 18.45 -8.38
C SER A 242 -11.46 19.86 -8.71
N GLY A 243 -10.60 20.84 -8.44
CA GLY A 243 -10.75 22.21 -8.91
C GLY A 243 -9.60 23.11 -8.48
N GLY A 244 -9.66 24.39 -8.84
CA GLY A 244 -8.65 25.38 -8.47
C GLY A 244 -8.76 26.68 -9.25
N ASN A 245 -7.81 27.59 -9.04
CA ASN A 245 -7.75 28.85 -9.76
C ASN A 245 -7.39 28.62 -11.25
N ALA A 246 -8.19 29.19 -12.15
CA ALA A 246 -8.05 29.08 -13.60
C ALA A 246 -6.75 29.67 -14.18
N LYS A 247 -5.96 30.37 -13.34
CA LYS A 247 -4.65 30.95 -13.66
C LYS A 247 -3.49 30.18 -13.01
N ASP A 248 -3.74 29.06 -12.34
CA ASP A 248 -2.70 28.30 -11.64
C ASP A 248 -2.01 27.28 -12.55
N SER A 249 -1.19 27.82 -13.45
CA SER A 249 -0.31 27.07 -14.34
C SER A 249 1.02 27.81 -14.50
N SER A 250 2.01 27.14 -15.07
CA SER A 250 3.30 27.73 -15.39
C SER A 250 3.91 27.05 -16.62
N THR A 251 4.43 27.85 -17.56
CA THR A 251 5.08 27.34 -18.78
C THR A 251 6.59 27.56 -18.70
N VAL A 252 7.34 26.47 -18.70
CA VAL A 252 8.82 26.47 -18.69
C VAL A 252 9.29 25.74 -19.94
N SER A 253 10.19 26.35 -20.72
CA SER A 253 10.80 25.72 -21.90
C SER A 253 9.78 25.13 -22.92
N GLY A 254 8.65 25.81 -23.11
CA GLY A 254 7.57 25.40 -24.03
C GLY A 254 6.64 24.29 -23.50
N GLN A 255 6.85 23.85 -22.27
CA GLN A 255 6.09 22.82 -21.58
C GLN A 255 5.25 23.46 -20.46
N THR A 256 3.94 23.20 -20.44
CA THR A 256 3.03 23.77 -19.42
C THR A 256 2.72 22.74 -18.34
N LEU A 257 3.00 23.10 -17.10
CA LEU A 257 2.52 22.42 -15.89
C LEU A 257 1.27 23.14 -15.39
N CYS A 258 0.28 22.37 -14.95
CA CYS A 258 -0.96 22.90 -14.39
C CYS A 258 -1.24 22.31 -13.02
N CYS A 259 -1.80 23.15 -12.16
CA CYS A 259 -2.05 22.84 -10.76
C CYS A 259 -3.55 22.76 -10.48
N GLY A 260 -3.88 22.41 -9.25
CA GLY A 260 -5.22 22.18 -8.77
C GLY A 260 -5.19 21.45 -7.43
N GLY A 261 -6.29 21.52 -6.71
CA GLY A 261 -6.49 20.82 -5.46
C GLY A 261 -7.91 20.29 -5.38
N THR A 262 -8.49 20.36 -4.20
CA THR A 262 -9.87 19.95 -3.92
C THR A 262 -10.74 21.17 -3.62
N LEU A 263 -11.91 21.24 -4.25
CA LEU A 263 -12.99 22.16 -3.87
C LEU A 263 -13.64 21.57 -2.60
N GLY A 264 -13.27 22.08 -1.42
CA GLY A 264 -13.38 21.34 -0.16
C GLY A 264 -14.78 21.15 0.38
N ALA A 265 -15.39 22.26 0.81
CA ALA A 265 -16.69 22.30 1.46
C ALA A 265 -17.42 23.60 1.11
N LEU A 266 -18.74 23.61 1.31
CA LEU A 266 -19.54 24.81 1.11
C LEU A 266 -19.68 25.55 2.45
N VAL A 267 -19.48 26.85 2.44
CA VAL A 267 -19.77 27.72 3.60
C VAL A 267 -20.74 28.82 3.20
N SER A 268 -21.56 29.27 4.15
CA SER A 268 -22.44 30.43 3.99
C SER A 268 -21.98 31.59 4.87
N ARG A 269 -22.13 32.81 4.37
CA ARG A 269 -22.00 34.06 5.15
C ARG A 269 -23.09 35.03 4.70
N GLY A 270 -24.09 35.22 5.56
CA GLY A 270 -25.36 35.86 5.15
C GLY A 270 -26.09 35.01 4.11
N SER A 271 -26.62 35.66 3.07
CA SER A 271 -27.28 34.99 1.92
C SER A 271 -26.32 34.33 0.92
N ASN A 272 -25.01 34.57 1.05
CA ASN A 272 -24.03 34.15 0.05
C ASN A 272 -23.41 32.81 0.43
N GLN A 273 -23.20 31.95 -0.57
CA GLN A 273 -22.47 30.68 -0.43
C GLN A 273 -21.13 30.73 -1.16
N TYR A 274 -20.14 30.05 -0.59
CA TYR A 274 -18.74 30.06 -1.03
C TYR A 274 -18.14 28.66 -0.95
N ILE A 275 -17.34 28.28 -1.95
CA ILE A 275 -16.41 27.15 -1.82
C ILE A 275 -15.30 27.56 -0.86
N LEU A 276 -15.11 26.76 0.19
CA LEU A 276 -13.94 26.77 1.06
C LEU A 276 -12.90 25.77 0.50
N SER A 277 -11.66 26.23 0.35
CA SER A 277 -10.49 25.42 0.02
C SER A 277 -9.22 26.18 0.47
N ASN A 278 -8.01 25.68 0.16
CA ASN A 278 -6.77 26.33 0.57
C ASN A 278 -6.49 27.65 -0.16
N ASN A 279 -5.69 28.52 0.47
CA ASN A 279 -5.07 29.65 -0.22
C ASN A 279 -4.23 29.13 -1.39
N HIS A 280 -3.38 28.12 -1.20
CA HIS A 280 -2.55 27.64 -2.31
C HIS A 280 -3.34 26.99 -3.48
N VAL A 281 -4.64 26.72 -3.33
CA VAL A 281 -5.52 26.13 -4.37
C VAL A 281 -6.40 27.18 -5.07
N LEU A 282 -6.96 28.15 -4.33
CA LEU A 282 -7.82 29.20 -4.90
C LEU A 282 -7.09 30.54 -5.10
N ALA A 283 -6.09 30.82 -4.27
CA ALA A 283 -5.35 32.08 -4.20
C ALA A 283 -3.83 31.90 -4.43
N ARG A 284 -3.41 30.81 -5.09
CA ARG A 284 -2.09 30.66 -5.73
C ARG A 284 -0.89 31.03 -4.84
N SER A 285 -0.91 30.61 -3.57
CA SER A 285 0.17 30.80 -2.59
C SER A 285 0.55 32.29 -2.40
N ASP A 286 -0.44 33.16 -2.17
CA ASP A 286 -0.30 34.62 -2.01
C ASP A 286 0.32 35.40 -3.20
N ALA A 287 0.65 34.74 -4.32
CA ALA A 287 1.64 35.16 -5.33
C ALA A 287 1.89 36.68 -5.50
N GLY A 288 2.92 37.20 -4.83
CA GLY A 288 3.37 38.60 -4.92
C GLY A 288 4.12 38.93 -6.22
N THR A 289 3.39 39.11 -7.32
CA THR A 289 3.88 39.42 -8.68
C THR A 289 4.54 38.22 -9.40
N ALA A 290 4.27 37.92 -10.68
CA ALA A 290 3.36 38.57 -11.62
C ALA A 290 1.98 37.89 -11.66
N GLY A 291 0.93 38.69 -11.81
CA GLY A 291 -0.46 38.21 -11.73
C GLY A 291 -0.84 37.81 -10.31
N THR A 292 -0.97 38.82 -9.44
CA THR A 292 -1.43 38.67 -8.04
C THR A 292 -2.74 37.88 -7.97
N PRO A 293 -2.95 37.01 -6.95
CA PRO A 293 -4.25 36.36 -6.73
C PRO A 293 -5.29 37.44 -6.50
N THR A 294 -6.21 37.59 -7.45
CA THR A 294 -7.11 38.74 -7.48
C THR A 294 -8.50 38.31 -7.02
N VAL A 295 -9.11 39.07 -6.12
CA VAL A 295 -10.56 38.94 -5.85
C VAL A 295 -11.31 39.23 -7.15
N GLY A 296 -11.98 38.21 -7.71
CA GLY A 296 -12.41 38.20 -9.11
C GLY A 296 -11.76 37.12 -9.99
N ASP A 297 -10.78 36.35 -9.49
CA ASP A 297 -10.18 35.23 -10.23
C ASP A 297 -11.19 34.06 -10.38
N PRO A 298 -11.34 33.47 -11.58
CA PRO A 298 -12.25 32.35 -11.78
C PRO A 298 -11.70 31.04 -11.20
N ILE A 299 -12.58 30.30 -10.53
CA ILE A 299 -12.34 28.94 -10.01
C ILE A 299 -13.08 27.94 -10.89
N VAL A 300 -12.38 26.90 -11.32
CA VAL A 300 -12.86 25.94 -12.33
C VAL A 300 -13.01 24.52 -11.80
N GLN A 301 -13.93 23.77 -12.40
CA GLN A 301 -14.18 22.34 -12.13
C GLN A 301 -14.21 21.58 -13.47
N PRO A 302 -13.42 20.50 -13.65
CA PRO A 302 -12.36 20.03 -12.75
C PRO A 302 -11.16 20.99 -12.75
N GLY A 303 -10.12 20.70 -11.97
CA GLY A 303 -8.90 21.50 -11.98
C GLY A 303 -8.16 21.45 -13.32
N LEU A 304 -7.33 22.46 -13.61
CA LEU A 304 -6.54 22.52 -14.86
C LEU A 304 -5.67 21.27 -15.06
N ILE A 305 -5.17 20.70 -13.96
CA ILE A 305 -4.38 19.46 -13.93
C ILE A 305 -5.13 18.23 -14.50
N ASP A 306 -6.46 18.15 -14.32
CA ASP A 306 -7.27 17.02 -14.83
C ASP A 306 -7.90 17.32 -16.20
N ASN A 307 -7.98 18.59 -16.59
CA ASN A 307 -8.50 19.02 -17.89
C ASN A 307 -7.40 19.25 -18.95
N ASN A 308 -6.25 18.58 -18.83
CA ASN A 308 -5.10 18.70 -19.75
C ASN A 308 -4.68 20.16 -20.00
N CYS A 309 -4.57 20.98 -18.94
CA CYS A 309 -4.31 22.42 -19.00
C CYS A 309 -5.33 23.28 -19.79
N SER A 310 -6.44 22.70 -20.25
CA SER A 310 -7.47 23.41 -21.00
C SER A 310 -8.47 24.08 -20.03
N MET A 311 -9.05 25.22 -20.44
CA MET A 311 -9.99 25.96 -19.60
C MET A 311 -11.31 25.18 -19.40
N PRO A 312 -11.66 24.78 -18.17
CA PRO A 312 -12.93 24.14 -17.83
C PRO A 312 -14.04 25.17 -17.52
N PRO A 313 -15.28 24.73 -17.27
CA PRO A 313 -16.34 25.58 -16.70
C PRO A 313 -15.91 26.28 -15.40
N THR A 314 -16.21 27.58 -15.29
CA THR A 314 -16.02 28.35 -14.05
C THR A 314 -17.21 28.13 -13.12
N VAL A 315 -16.95 27.56 -11.93
CA VAL A 315 -17.97 27.23 -10.93
C VAL A 315 -18.08 28.25 -9.79
N ALA A 316 -17.02 29.03 -9.55
CA ALA A 316 -16.98 30.04 -8.51
C ALA A 316 -15.96 31.16 -8.85
N THR A 317 -15.95 32.23 -8.07
CA THR A 317 -15.03 33.37 -8.23
C THR A 317 -14.38 33.73 -6.89
N VAL A 318 -13.05 33.86 -6.83
CA VAL A 318 -12.31 34.18 -5.58
C VAL A 318 -12.86 35.46 -4.94
N SER A 319 -13.26 35.36 -3.68
CA SER A 319 -13.88 36.46 -2.92
C SER A 319 -13.06 36.91 -1.71
N GLN A 320 -12.31 36.01 -1.08
CA GLN A 320 -11.47 36.30 0.10
C GLN A 320 -10.39 35.22 0.24
N PHE A 321 -9.21 35.58 0.75
CA PHE A 321 -8.21 34.62 1.20
C PHE A 321 -7.45 35.14 2.42
N PHE A 322 -6.92 34.23 3.24
CA PHE A 322 -6.01 34.59 4.31
C PHE A 322 -4.58 34.66 3.77
N ASN A 323 -3.87 35.78 3.96
CA ASN A 323 -2.51 35.92 3.44
C ASN A 323 -1.49 35.21 4.36
N MET A 324 -0.83 34.16 3.86
CA MET A 324 0.02 33.28 4.67
C MET A 324 1.39 33.89 4.98
N GLU A 325 1.91 34.77 4.14
CA GLU A 325 3.15 35.52 4.40
C GLU A 325 2.96 36.60 5.47
N THR A 326 2.03 37.53 5.23
CA THR A 326 1.89 38.79 5.99
C THR A 326 0.74 38.80 7.00
N GLY A 327 -0.14 37.80 6.99
CA GLY A 327 -1.24 37.69 7.95
C GLY A 327 -0.76 37.45 9.40
N PRO A 328 -1.57 37.85 10.40
CA PRO A 328 -1.24 37.67 11.82
C PRO A 328 -1.27 36.18 12.24
N ALA A 329 -0.73 35.87 13.42
CA ALA A 329 -0.92 34.56 14.04
C ALA A 329 -2.30 34.48 14.76
N PRO A 330 -2.95 33.30 14.83
CA PRO A 330 -2.58 32.04 14.17
C PRO A 330 -2.83 32.12 12.64
N LYS A 331 -1.88 31.59 11.87
CA LYS A 331 -1.98 31.54 10.41
C LYS A 331 -2.84 30.35 9.96
N ILE A 332 -3.50 30.50 8.81
CA ILE A 332 -4.30 29.45 8.15
C ILE A 332 -4.01 29.46 6.64
N ASP A 333 -4.13 28.32 6.00
CA ASP A 333 -4.04 28.16 4.54
C ASP A 333 -5.46 27.97 3.98
N ALA A 334 -6.19 29.08 3.83
CA ALA A 334 -7.59 29.04 3.46
C ALA A 334 -8.05 30.22 2.60
N ALA A 335 -9.04 29.96 1.74
CA ALA A 335 -9.66 30.92 0.85
C ALA A 335 -11.14 30.57 0.58
N LEU A 336 -11.89 31.59 0.21
CA LEU A 336 -13.29 31.53 -0.20
C LEU A 336 -13.43 31.94 -1.66
N ALA A 337 -14.24 31.20 -2.42
CA ALA A 337 -14.70 31.61 -3.75
C ALA A 337 -16.23 31.54 -3.82
N GLN A 338 -16.88 32.64 -4.14
CA GLN A 338 -18.35 32.74 -4.21
C GLN A 338 -18.87 31.90 -5.38
N ILE A 339 -19.87 31.05 -5.13
CA ILE A 339 -20.39 30.13 -6.15
C ILE A 339 -21.16 30.85 -7.26
N ASN A 340 -21.07 30.31 -8.48
CA ASN A 340 -21.97 30.65 -9.57
C ASN A 340 -23.29 29.87 -9.40
N THR A 341 -24.44 30.51 -9.61
CA THR A 341 -25.77 29.91 -9.42
C THR A 341 -25.93 28.64 -10.29
N GLY A 342 -26.26 27.52 -9.65
CA GLY A 342 -26.44 26.22 -10.33
C GLY A 342 -25.16 25.50 -10.74
N ALA A 343 -23.98 26.03 -10.39
CA ALA A 343 -22.70 25.36 -10.66
C ALA A 343 -22.31 24.35 -9.57
N VAL A 344 -22.64 24.63 -8.30
CA VAL A 344 -22.31 23.80 -7.12
C VAL A 344 -23.60 23.43 -6.40
N ASP A 345 -23.69 22.22 -5.83
CA ASP A 345 -24.81 21.82 -4.99
C ASP A 345 -24.90 22.69 -3.72
N THR A 346 -25.99 23.43 -3.59
CA THR A 346 -26.24 24.38 -2.49
C THR A 346 -26.53 23.69 -1.14
N ALA A 347 -26.72 22.37 -1.11
CA ALA A 347 -26.77 21.57 0.11
C ALA A 347 -25.38 21.32 0.74
N GLY A 348 -24.29 21.60 0.02
CA GLY A 348 -22.92 21.37 0.48
C GLY A 348 -22.43 19.92 0.35
N THR A 349 -23.09 19.12 -0.49
CA THR A 349 -22.76 17.70 -0.72
C THR A 349 -21.29 17.49 -1.11
N ILE A 350 -20.63 16.54 -0.44
CA ILE A 350 -19.25 16.12 -0.71
C ILE A 350 -19.25 14.69 -1.27
N LEU A 351 -18.47 14.46 -2.32
CA LEU A 351 -18.40 13.18 -3.04
C LEU A 351 -18.04 12.02 -2.10
N GLN A 352 -18.75 10.90 -2.20
CA GLN A 352 -18.55 9.66 -1.43
C GLN A 352 -18.68 9.78 0.11
N LEU A 353 -19.11 10.93 0.68
CA LEU A 353 -19.13 11.17 2.13
C LEU A 353 -20.39 10.66 2.87
N SER A 354 -21.32 9.98 2.18
CA SER A 354 -22.64 9.64 2.73
C SER A 354 -22.63 8.66 3.91
N GLY A 355 -23.70 8.75 4.72
CA GLY A 355 -24.08 7.76 5.74
C GLY A 355 -24.72 6.47 5.19
N THR A 356 -24.74 6.25 3.87
CA THR A 356 -25.26 5.02 3.26
C THR A 356 -24.14 4.10 2.75
N THR A 357 -24.20 2.81 3.09
CA THR A 357 -23.22 1.77 2.72
C THR A 357 -23.37 1.25 1.28
N SER A 358 -23.57 2.13 0.29
CA SER A 358 -23.61 1.73 -1.12
C SER A 358 -22.21 1.41 -1.65
N ASN A 359 -22.13 0.66 -2.76
CA ASN A 359 -20.86 0.39 -3.45
C ASN A 359 -21.01 0.66 -4.96
N PRO A 360 -20.44 1.75 -5.51
CA PRO A 360 -19.63 2.77 -4.82
C PRO A 360 -20.43 3.57 -3.77
N PRO A 361 -19.75 4.23 -2.82
CA PRO A 361 -20.40 5.13 -1.86
C PRO A 361 -21.18 6.25 -2.54
N ALA A 362 -22.30 6.63 -1.94
CA ALA A 362 -23.06 7.80 -2.31
C ALA A 362 -22.43 9.08 -1.73
N ASP A 363 -22.80 10.22 -2.33
CA ASP A 363 -22.33 11.53 -1.90
C ASP A 363 -23.16 12.03 -0.71
N GLY A 364 -22.56 12.87 0.15
CA GLY A 364 -23.21 13.34 1.37
C GLY A 364 -22.71 14.72 1.81
N PRO A 365 -23.58 15.65 2.21
CA PRO A 365 -23.17 16.91 2.83
C PRO A 365 -22.67 16.68 4.27
N PRO A 366 -21.69 17.46 4.77
CA PRO A 366 -21.20 17.32 6.15
C PRO A 366 -22.27 17.73 7.18
N HIS A 367 -21.96 17.59 8.48
CA HIS A 367 -22.77 18.23 9.52
C HIS A 367 -22.61 19.76 9.42
N ALA A 368 -23.73 20.49 9.40
CA ALA A 368 -23.72 21.95 9.33
C ALA A 368 -23.21 22.59 10.64
N GLY A 369 -22.56 23.76 10.54
CA GLY A 369 -22.18 24.56 11.70
C GLY A 369 -20.71 24.99 11.74
N SER A 370 -20.17 25.17 12.94
CA SER A 370 -18.80 25.65 13.18
C SER A 370 -17.75 24.54 13.32
N GLY A 371 -18.17 23.27 13.24
CA GLY A 371 -17.33 22.10 13.51
C GLY A 371 -17.06 21.83 14.99
N VAL A 372 -16.19 20.84 15.23
CA VAL A 372 -15.81 20.35 16.58
C VAL A 372 -14.31 20.47 16.82
N ALA A 373 -13.92 20.54 18.10
CA ALA A 373 -12.51 20.57 18.47
C ALA A 373 -11.82 19.21 18.18
N PRO A 374 -10.58 19.21 17.65
CA PRO A 374 -9.84 17.98 17.39
C PRO A 374 -9.42 17.28 18.71
N THR A 375 -9.44 15.94 18.70
CA THR A 375 -9.03 15.10 19.84
C THR A 375 -8.09 14.00 19.35
N VAL A 376 -7.00 13.75 20.08
CA VAL A 376 -6.06 12.65 19.78
C VAL A 376 -6.82 11.32 19.73
N GLY A 377 -6.57 10.52 18.70
CA GLY A 377 -7.23 9.23 18.48
C GLY A 377 -8.61 9.30 17.83
N ARG A 378 -9.25 10.48 17.68
CA ARG A 378 -10.55 10.60 16.98
C ARG A 378 -10.42 10.12 15.54
N THR A 379 -11.35 9.28 15.12
CA THR A 379 -11.48 8.76 13.76
C THR A 379 -12.04 9.84 12.83
N VAL A 380 -11.35 10.09 11.73
CA VAL A 380 -11.64 11.16 10.77
C VAL A 380 -11.67 10.66 9.33
N ALA A 381 -12.38 11.38 8.46
CA ALA A 381 -12.50 11.11 7.03
C ALA A 381 -12.36 12.40 6.20
N LYS A 382 -12.06 12.26 4.91
CA LYS A 382 -12.12 13.32 3.90
C LYS A 382 -12.43 12.76 2.52
N SER A 383 -12.95 13.57 1.60
CA SER A 383 -12.83 13.31 0.15
C SER A 383 -11.85 14.31 -0.45
N GLY A 384 -10.79 13.82 -1.09
CA GLY A 384 -9.81 14.63 -1.80
C GLY A 384 -9.72 14.24 -3.27
N ARG A 385 -9.36 15.22 -4.12
CA ARG A 385 -9.12 15.03 -5.56
C ARG A 385 -8.28 13.79 -5.86
N SER A 386 -7.19 13.59 -5.13
CA SER A 386 -6.15 12.65 -5.51
C SER A 386 -6.37 11.28 -4.89
N THR A 387 -6.67 11.18 -3.59
CA THR A 387 -6.91 9.86 -2.97
C THR A 387 -8.30 9.31 -3.20
N GLY A 388 -9.27 10.17 -3.52
CA GLY A 388 -10.68 9.91 -3.30
C GLY A 388 -11.05 10.01 -1.81
N LEU A 389 -12.09 9.28 -1.40
CA LEU A 389 -12.45 9.16 0.02
C LEU A 389 -11.35 8.44 0.82
N THR A 390 -10.91 9.04 1.92
CA THR A 390 -9.96 8.43 2.86
C THR A 390 -10.35 8.61 4.31
N CYS A 391 -10.03 7.59 5.12
CA CYS A 391 -10.38 7.48 6.53
C CYS A 391 -9.11 7.15 7.36
N SER A 392 -8.90 7.83 8.48
CA SER A 392 -7.73 7.67 9.37
C SER A 392 -8.06 8.15 10.80
N SER A 393 -7.05 8.41 11.65
CA SER A 393 -7.20 8.96 13.00
C SER A 393 -6.21 10.12 13.27
N ILE A 394 -6.66 11.07 14.11
CA ILE A 394 -5.84 12.21 14.55
C ILE A 394 -4.67 11.70 15.39
N PHE A 395 -3.44 11.96 14.92
CA PHE A 395 -2.20 11.58 15.58
C PHE A 395 -1.77 12.62 16.61
N SER A 396 -1.81 13.91 16.26
CA SER A 396 -1.45 15.03 17.13
C SER A 396 -2.45 16.17 17.02
N ILE A 397 -2.70 16.84 18.14
CA ILE A 397 -3.38 18.14 18.21
C ILE A 397 -2.39 19.23 18.62
N GLN A 398 -2.79 20.50 18.46
CA GLN A 398 -2.00 21.68 18.80
C GLN A 398 -0.57 21.69 18.23
N ALA A 399 -0.37 21.09 17.05
CA ALA A 399 0.95 21.05 16.43
C ALA A 399 1.36 22.46 15.96
N ASN A 400 2.41 23.01 16.55
CA ASN A 400 3.18 24.11 15.97
C ASN A 400 4.10 23.46 14.93
N ILE A 401 4.05 23.88 13.66
CA ILE A 401 4.83 23.27 12.58
C ILE A 401 5.36 24.31 11.59
N SER A 402 6.46 23.96 10.90
CA SER A 402 6.95 24.69 9.73
C SER A 402 6.60 23.92 8.45
N VAL A 403 5.88 24.56 7.53
CA VAL A 403 5.50 23.98 6.23
C VAL A 403 6.23 24.71 5.10
N GLU A 404 6.79 23.93 4.17
CA GLU A 404 7.49 24.42 2.98
C GLU A 404 6.53 24.53 1.78
N TYR A 405 6.47 25.73 1.19
CA TYR A 405 5.62 26.11 0.05
C TYR A 405 6.46 26.54 -1.16
N GLN A 406 5.85 26.53 -2.33
CA GLN A 406 6.41 27.04 -3.58
C GLN A 406 5.56 28.20 -4.16
N LYS A 407 6.22 29.22 -4.72
CA LYS A 407 5.58 30.39 -5.35
C LYS A 407 5.20 30.13 -6.80
N GLY A 408 3.98 29.62 -6.98
CA GLY A 408 3.40 29.32 -8.28
C GLY A 408 3.55 27.85 -8.66
N CYS A 409 2.93 27.46 -9.78
CA CYS A 409 2.72 26.07 -10.14
C CYS A 409 4.03 25.36 -10.56
N GLY A 410 4.69 24.70 -9.60
CA GLY A 410 5.95 23.97 -9.81
C GLY A 410 7.13 24.84 -10.28
N THR A 411 7.06 26.15 -10.03
CA THR A 411 8.09 27.14 -10.42
C THR A 411 8.32 28.17 -9.31
N GLY A 412 9.15 29.19 -9.55
CA GLY A 412 9.39 30.26 -8.57
C GLY A 412 10.20 29.81 -7.34
N SER A 413 10.19 30.65 -6.31
CA SER A 413 10.94 30.45 -5.07
C SER A 413 10.18 29.57 -4.07
N VAL A 414 10.95 28.88 -3.22
CA VAL A 414 10.45 28.16 -2.05
C VAL A 414 10.44 29.11 -0.84
N PHE A 415 9.44 28.99 0.03
CA PHE A 415 9.31 29.75 1.28
C PHE A 415 8.67 28.90 2.38
N ASN A 416 9.01 29.19 3.65
CA ASN A 416 8.45 28.48 4.80
C ASN A 416 7.41 29.34 5.53
N VAL A 417 6.33 28.72 5.98
CA VAL A 417 5.33 29.36 6.86
C VAL A 417 5.18 28.53 8.13
N SER A 418 5.34 29.19 9.28
CA SER A 418 5.07 28.59 10.59
C SER A 418 3.58 28.71 10.92
N PHE A 419 2.96 27.58 11.27
CA PHE A 419 1.59 27.49 11.75
C PHE A 419 1.59 27.04 13.22
N THR A 420 0.59 27.47 13.98
CA THR A 420 0.36 27.06 15.37
C THR A 420 -1.01 26.38 15.50
N ASN A 421 -1.24 25.63 16.58
CA ASN A 421 -2.53 24.96 16.86
C ASN A 421 -2.98 23.87 15.84
N GLN A 422 -2.11 23.35 14.97
CA GLN A 422 -2.51 22.48 13.86
C GLN A 422 -2.93 21.05 14.28
N VAL A 423 -3.63 20.35 13.39
CA VAL A 423 -4.04 18.95 13.57
C VAL A 423 -3.20 18.06 12.66
N SER A 424 -2.44 17.11 13.21
CA SER A 424 -1.81 16.03 12.42
C SER A 424 -2.61 14.74 12.50
N ILE A 425 -2.67 14.02 11.39
CA ILE A 425 -3.45 12.82 11.14
C ILE A 425 -2.48 11.78 10.59
N THR A 426 -2.64 10.52 11.00
CA THR A 426 -1.80 9.42 10.48
C THR A 426 -1.92 9.33 8.96
N ASN A 427 -0.84 9.62 8.23
CA ASN A 427 -0.83 9.46 6.77
C ASN A 427 -0.28 8.09 6.37
N ASN A 428 -1.18 7.12 6.23
CA ASN A 428 -0.91 5.82 5.62
C ASN A 428 -1.77 5.67 4.35
N GLY A 429 -1.54 6.56 3.38
CA GLY A 429 -2.45 6.75 2.25
C GLY A 429 -3.71 7.55 2.59
N PHE A 430 -3.72 8.31 3.69
CA PHE A 430 -4.82 9.23 4.01
C PHE A 430 -4.81 10.43 3.07
N SER A 431 -3.65 10.97 2.68
CA SER A 431 -3.56 12.13 1.79
C SER A 431 -2.40 12.06 0.81
N ALA A 432 -2.63 12.58 -0.40
CA ALA A 432 -1.64 12.78 -1.45
C ALA A 432 -1.64 14.24 -1.97
N GLU A 433 -0.61 14.61 -2.73
CA GLU A 433 -0.52 15.90 -3.44
C GLU A 433 -1.79 16.17 -4.26
N GLY A 434 -2.38 17.37 -4.12
CA GLY A 434 -3.66 17.73 -4.74
C GLY A 434 -4.92 17.42 -3.91
N ASP A 435 -4.83 16.68 -2.81
CA ASP A 435 -5.93 16.61 -1.84
C ASP A 435 -6.14 17.94 -1.07
N SER A 436 -5.17 18.85 -1.15
CA SER A 436 -5.20 20.20 -0.60
C SER A 436 -6.57 20.86 -0.71
N GLY A 437 -7.09 21.35 0.41
CA GLY A 437 -8.37 22.05 0.50
C GLY A 437 -9.54 21.12 0.80
N SER A 438 -9.35 19.80 0.85
CA SER A 438 -10.38 18.86 1.30
C SER A 438 -10.76 19.07 2.77
N LEU A 439 -12.06 19.00 3.07
CA LEU A 439 -12.57 19.05 4.44
C LEU A 439 -12.32 17.70 5.13
N ILE A 440 -11.75 17.78 6.34
CA ILE A 440 -11.62 16.66 7.27
C ILE A 440 -12.80 16.71 8.24
N VAL A 441 -13.55 15.62 8.31
CA VAL A 441 -14.71 15.43 9.19
C VAL A 441 -14.51 14.25 10.16
N THR A 442 -15.33 14.12 11.20
CA THR A 442 -15.40 12.88 12.01
C THR A 442 -16.03 11.73 11.22
N GLN A 443 -15.65 10.48 11.52
CA GLN A 443 -16.28 9.31 10.89
C GLN A 443 -17.68 8.99 11.45
N GLU A 444 -17.97 9.42 12.68
CA GLU A 444 -19.19 9.04 13.42
C GLU A 444 -20.38 9.95 13.12
N THR A 445 -20.10 11.22 12.83
CA THR A 445 -21.10 12.31 12.78
C THR A 445 -20.94 13.26 11.59
N ALA A 446 -19.90 13.10 10.78
CA ALA A 446 -19.52 14.03 9.70
C ALA A 446 -19.32 15.49 10.21
N ASP A 447 -18.97 15.66 11.48
CA ASP A 447 -18.63 16.94 12.08
C ASP A 447 -17.35 17.49 11.44
N PRO A 448 -17.35 18.72 10.91
CA PRO A 448 -16.13 19.38 10.45
C PRO A 448 -15.08 19.47 11.57
N VAL A 449 -13.83 19.08 11.27
CA VAL A 449 -12.70 19.12 12.22
C VAL A 449 -11.60 20.06 11.73
N ALA A 450 -11.20 19.92 10.47
CA ALA A 450 -10.06 20.65 9.91
C ALA A 450 -10.15 20.81 8.38
N LEU A 451 -9.38 21.75 7.82
CA LEU A 451 -9.15 21.89 6.40
C LEU A 451 -7.75 21.34 6.07
N PHE A 452 -7.65 20.25 5.30
CA PHE A 452 -6.35 19.67 4.92
C PHE A 452 -5.55 20.64 4.03
N PHE A 453 -4.24 20.76 4.26
CA PHE A 453 -3.40 21.69 3.48
C PHE A 453 -1.95 21.24 3.23
N ALA A 454 -1.36 20.43 4.12
CA ALA A 454 0.04 20.07 4.03
C ALA A 454 0.29 18.64 4.54
N GLY A 455 1.44 18.06 4.23
CA GLY A 455 1.79 16.74 4.75
C GLY A 455 3.15 16.23 4.36
N ASN A 456 3.38 14.97 4.71
CA ASN A 456 4.50 14.13 4.30
C ASN A 456 4.03 12.65 4.26
N PRO A 457 4.89 11.67 3.88
CA PRO A 457 4.51 10.23 3.83
C PRO A 457 4.23 9.54 5.18
N SER A 458 3.99 10.27 6.27
CA SER A 458 3.68 9.71 7.59
C SER A 458 2.66 10.55 8.37
N GLU A 459 2.58 11.85 8.09
CA GLU A 459 1.70 12.81 8.75
C GLU A 459 0.96 13.67 7.70
N ALA A 460 -0.35 13.81 7.87
CA ALA A 460 -1.22 14.69 7.10
C ALA A 460 -1.71 15.82 8.01
N VAL A 461 -1.68 17.08 7.57
CA VAL A 461 -1.95 18.24 8.42
C VAL A 461 -3.15 19.04 7.91
N GLY A 462 -4.03 19.40 8.85
CA GLY A 462 -5.11 20.35 8.63
C GLY A 462 -5.08 21.53 9.59
N ASN A 463 -5.51 22.70 9.10
CA ASN A 463 -5.84 23.83 9.96
C ASN A 463 -7.16 23.50 10.72
N PRO A 464 -7.29 23.73 12.03
CA PRO A 464 -8.55 23.52 12.74
C PRO A 464 -9.67 24.33 12.09
N ILE A 465 -10.85 23.73 11.90
CA ILE A 465 -11.92 24.39 11.15
C ILE A 465 -12.43 25.64 11.88
N SER A 466 -12.37 25.66 13.22
CA SER A 466 -12.60 26.86 14.04
C SER A 466 -11.73 28.04 13.59
N ASP A 467 -10.45 27.78 13.37
CA ASP A 467 -9.44 28.80 13.11
C ASP A 467 -9.56 29.28 11.66
N VAL A 468 -9.93 28.36 10.74
CA VAL A 468 -10.28 28.67 9.35
C VAL A 468 -11.50 29.60 9.28
N LEU A 469 -12.60 29.27 9.96
CA LEU A 469 -13.81 30.09 9.96
C LEU A 469 -13.61 31.43 10.70
N ASN A 470 -12.73 31.47 11.70
CA ASN A 470 -12.31 32.70 12.38
C ASN A 470 -11.46 33.61 11.46
N GLY A 471 -10.43 33.08 10.81
CA GLY A 471 -9.52 33.84 9.94
C GLY A 471 -10.15 34.26 8.61
N LEU A 472 -11.27 33.65 8.23
CA LEU A 472 -12.11 34.04 7.08
C LEU A 472 -13.38 34.81 7.48
N ALA A 473 -13.40 35.44 8.66
CA ALA A 473 -14.44 36.41 9.02
C ALA A 473 -14.51 37.58 8.00
N ASP A 474 -15.66 38.26 7.94
CA ASP A 474 -15.81 39.45 7.09
C ASP A 474 -14.87 40.58 7.56
N PRO A 475 -13.98 41.11 6.70
CA PRO A 475 -13.07 42.20 7.07
C PRO A 475 -13.77 43.48 7.55
N ALA A 476 -15.03 43.71 7.14
CA ALA A 476 -15.84 44.83 7.61
C ALA A 476 -16.69 44.50 8.86
N ASN A 477 -16.81 43.22 9.23
CA ASN A 477 -17.60 42.75 10.36
C ASN A 477 -17.03 41.42 10.92
N PRO A 478 -16.02 41.46 11.82
CA PRO A 478 -15.36 40.24 12.34
C PRO A 478 -16.27 39.26 13.10
N GLN A 479 -17.49 39.66 13.46
CA GLN A 479 -18.53 38.80 14.02
C GLN A 479 -19.27 38.01 12.94
N SER A 480 -19.33 38.50 11.70
CA SER A 480 -19.85 37.82 10.52
C SER A 480 -18.83 36.80 10.01
N LYS A 481 -18.95 35.56 10.47
CA LYS A 481 -18.07 34.45 10.09
C LYS A 481 -18.77 33.51 9.10
N PRO A 482 -18.03 32.88 8.17
CA PRO A 482 -18.55 31.75 7.42
C PRO A 482 -18.93 30.60 8.35
N VAL A 483 -19.93 29.81 7.96
CA VAL A 483 -20.41 28.62 8.67
C VAL A 483 -20.52 27.48 7.65
N ILE A 484 -20.15 26.25 8.01
CA ILE A 484 -20.26 25.08 7.12
C ILE A 484 -21.73 24.83 6.78
N VAL A 485 -22.02 24.79 5.49
CA VAL A 485 -23.32 24.35 4.95
C VAL A 485 -23.30 22.83 4.89
N GLY A 486 -24.39 22.23 5.33
CA GLY A 486 -24.54 20.79 5.37
C GLY A 486 -25.93 20.38 5.89
N THR A 487 -26.04 19.17 6.42
CA THR A 487 -27.29 18.67 7.03
C THR A 487 -27.09 18.32 8.51
N ALA A 488 -27.91 17.43 9.07
CA ALA A 488 -27.73 16.91 10.43
C ALA A 488 -26.62 15.84 10.47
N ALA A 489 -26.04 15.61 11.65
CA ALA A 489 -24.96 14.64 11.83
C ALA A 489 -25.31 13.22 11.35
N HIS A 490 -24.38 12.59 10.64
CA HIS A 490 -24.48 11.20 10.17
C HIS A 490 -23.09 10.56 10.08
N PRO A 491 -22.95 9.22 10.17
CA PRO A 491 -21.65 8.57 9.96
C PRO A 491 -21.16 8.74 8.52
N VAL A 492 -19.85 8.62 8.31
CA VAL A 492 -19.25 8.44 6.97
C VAL A 492 -19.17 6.95 6.69
N ALA A 493 -20.27 6.37 6.23
CA ALA A 493 -20.49 4.92 6.21
C ALA A 493 -19.48 4.16 5.33
N ALA A 494 -18.90 4.82 4.34
CA ALA A 494 -17.86 4.24 3.49
C ALA A 494 -16.55 3.93 4.23
N CYS A 495 -16.29 4.53 5.40
CA CYS A 495 -15.15 4.16 6.25
C CYS A 495 -15.30 2.78 6.90
N SER A 496 -16.53 2.23 6.99
CA SER A 496 -16.76 0.86 7.47
C SER A 496 -16.77 -0.20 6.35
N LEU A 497 -16.63 0.20 5.09
CA LEU A 497 -16.59 -0.74 3.96
C LEU A 497 -15.24 -1.48 3.92
N PRO A 498 -15.20 -2.79 3.58
CA PRO A 498 -13.96 -3.56 3.51
C PRO A 498 -12.94 -2.94 2.55
N GLY A 499 -11.77 -2.57 3.07
CA GLY A 499 -10.73 -1.88 2.32
C GLY A 499 -9.49 -1.58 3.17
N PRO A 500 -8.49 -0.87 2.62
CA PRO A 500 -7.22 -0.56 3.28
C PRO A 500 -7.34 0.31 4.55
N GLN A 501 -8.52 0.90 4.78
CA GLN A 501 -8.81 1.81 5.89
C GLN A 501 -9.72 1.17 6.97
N ALA A 502 -10.24 -0.05 6.74
CA ALA A 502 -11.08 -0.77 7.70
C ALA A 502 -10.30 -1.21 8.98
N ALA A 503 -9.00 -0.90 9.04
CA ALA A 503 -8.15 -0.96 10.22
C ALA A 503 -7.66 0.44 10.61
N THR A 504 -8.57 1.32 11.05
CA THR A 504 -8.25 2.65 11.64
C THR A 504 -7.32 2.54 12.86
N ALA A 505 -7.25 1.37 13.50
CA ALA A 505 -6.15 0.98 14.36
C ALA A 505 -4.87 0.73 13.52
N ALA A 506 -4.26 1.81 13.04
CA ALA A 506 -2.91 1.79 12.49
C ALA A 506 -1.95 1.27 13.56
N ARG A 507 -1.56 0.00 13.43
CA ARG A 507 -0.56 -0.61 14.33
C ARG A 507 0.79 0.03 14.04
N LEU A 508 1.60 0.19 15.09
CA LEU A 508 3.01 0.49 14.88
C LEU A 508 3.63 -0.68 14.12
N ALA A 509 4.06 -0.43 12.88
CA ALA A 509 5.06 -1.28 12.25
C ALA A 509 6.31 -1.18 13.14
N VAL A 510 6.57 -2.22 13.94
CA VAL A 510 7.64 -2.21 14.94
C VAL A 510 8.98 -2.19 14.20
N GLN A 511 9.47 -0.99 13.91
CA GLN A 511 10.82 -0.75 13.44
C GLN A 511 11.76 -1.15 14.57
N LYS A 512 12.20 -2.41 14.55
CA LYS A 512 13.12 -3.01 15.50
C LYS A 512 14.55 -2.50 15.25
N VAL A 513 14.70 -1.17 15.30
CA VAL A 513 15.98 -0.47 15.42
C VAL A 513 16.50 -0.85 16.81
N PRO A 514 17.56 -1.67 16.92
CA PRO A 514 18.06 -2.08 18.22
C PRO A 514 18.72 -0.87 18.90
N ALA A 515 18.50 -0.72 20.19
CA ALA A 515 19.36 0.12 21.01
C ALA A 515 20.81 -0.41 20.93
N SER A 516 21.81 0.46 21.07
CA SER A 516 23.21 0.02 21.06
C SER A 516 23.46 -0.92 22.26
N ALA A 517 24.43 -1.83 22.13
CA ALA A 517 24.76 -2.75 23.22
C ALA A 517 25.15 -2.01 24.51
N GLU A 518 25.76 -0.83 24.38
CA GLU A 518 26.16 0.05 25.49
C GLU A 518 24.95 0.69 26.19
N THR A 519 23.99 1.25 25.44
CA THR A 519 22.80 1.87 26.04
C THR A 519 21.84 0.82 26.60
N LEU A 520 21.72 -0.34 25.94
CA LEU A 520 20.99 -1.49 26.45
C LEU A 520 21.61 -2.03 27.76
N GLN A 521 22.94 -2.16 27.82
CA GLN A 521 23.62 -2.58 29.05
C GLN A 521 23.48 -1.55 30.17
N ARG A 522 23.51 -0.25 29.87
CA ARG A 522 23.18 0.81 30.84
C ARG A 522 21.77 0.63 31.41
N ALA A 523 20.79 0.38 30.55
CA ALA A 523 19.40 0.16 30.97
C ALA A 523 19.21 -1.10 31.81
N LEU A 524 19.93 -2.19 31.51
CA LEU A 524 19.97 -3.38 32.37
C LEU A 524 20.52 -3.04 33.76
N THR A 525 21.67 -2.37 33.85
CA THR A 525 22.29 -1.99 35.14
C THR A 525 21.38 -1.08 35.98
N VAL A 526 20.72 -0.09 35.37
CA VAL A 526 19.77 0.80 36.08
C VAL A 526 18.54 0.01 36.52
N ARG A 527 17.96 -0.83 35.65
CA ARG A 527 16.83 -1.68 36.02
C ARG A 527 17.18 -2.61 37.18
N ASP A 528 18.36 -3.24 37.16
CA ASP A 528 18.82 -4.15 38.21
C ASP A 528 19.03 -3.42 39.55
N ALA A 529 19.58 -2.20 39.54
CA ALA A 529 19.78 -1.38 40.73
C ALA A 529 18.45 -0.97 41.40
N HIS A 530 17.44 -0.62 40.61
CA HIS A 530 16.13 -0.17 41.10
C HIS A 530 15.09 -1.30 41.23
N ALA A 531 15.41 -2.53 40.82
CA ALA A 531 14.45 -3.63 40.65
C ALA A 531 13.54 -3.90 41.86
N ALA A 532 14.06 -3.76 43.09
CA ALA A 532 13.30 -3.98 44.31
C ALA A 532 12.23 -2.90 44.57
N GLU A 533 12.50 -1.64 44.19
CA GLU A 533 11.54 -0.54 44.26
C GLU A 533 10.49 -0.67 43.15
N LEU A 534 10.94 -0.94 41.92
CA LEU A 534 10.05 -1.09 40.76
C LEU A 534 9.08 -2.27 40.91
N MET A 535 9.49 -3.35 41.58
CA MET A 535 8.65 -4.51 41.91
C MET A 535 7.79 -4.32 43.17
N ALA A 536 7.91 -3.20 43.90
CA ALA A 536 7.05 -2.89 45.03
C ALA A 536 5.69 -2.27 44.59
N HIS A 537 5.59 -1.84 43.33
CA HIS A 537 4.34 -1.41 42.71
C HIS A 537 3.37 -2.59 42.54
N PRO A 538 2.17 -2.58 43.16
CA PRO A 538 1.27 -3.73 43.18
C PRO A 538 0.71 -4.14 41.80
N GLU A 539 0.73 -3.23 40.82
CA GLU A 539 0.32 -3.46 39.44
C GLU A 539 1.40 -4.20 38.61
N VAL A 540 2.66 -4.18 39.04
CA VAL A 540 3.83 -4.69 38.30
C VAL A 540 4.06 -6.19 38.57
N GLN A 541 4.02 -6.99 37.51
CA GLN A 541 4.26 -8.44 37.55
C GLN A 541 5.72 -8.80 37.28
N ALA A 542 6.40 -8.04 36.40
CA ALA A 542 7.82 -8.18 36.07
C ALA A 542 8.44 -6.86 35.60
N VAL A 543 9.77 -6.74 35.70
CA VAL A 543 10.55 -5.59 35.21
C VAL A 543 11.65 -6.01 34.22
N GLY A 544 11.50 -5.59 32.98
CA GLY A 544 12.38 -5.95 31.85
C GLY A 544 13.17 -4.79 31.28
N VAL A 545 13.85 -5.04 30.17
CA VAL A 545 14.48 -4.01 29.34
C VAL A 545 14.28 -4.37 27.86
N GLY A 546 13.86 -3.38 27.07
CA GLY A 546 13.66 -3.48 25.62
C GLY A 546 13.94 -2.14 24.94
N THR A 547 13.30 -1.87 23.80
CA THR A 547 13.34 -0.58 23.11
C THR A 547 12.17 0.32 23.50
N SER A 548 12.34 1.65 23.41
CA SER A 548 11.23 2.60 23.38
C SER A 548 10.51 2.55 22.03
N TYR A 549 9.19 2.75 22.04
CA TYR A 549 8.36 3.05 20.87
C TYR A 549 8.12 4.57 20.70
N ASP A 550 8.33 5.35 21.76
CA ASP A 550 8.29 6.81 21.71
C ASP A 550 9.58 7.45 21.21
N ASN A 551 10.74 6.81 21.35
CA ASN A 551 11.96 7.20 20.65
C ASN A 551 12.69 5.97 20.08
N PRO A 552 12.44 5.59 18.81
CA PRO A 552 13.05 4.41 18.20
C PRO A 552 14.59 4.45 18.23
N GLY A 553 15.20 3.44 18.86
CA GLY A 553 16.65 3.36 19.10
C GLY A 553 17.08 3.66 20.53
N ASP A 554 16.24 4.31 21.35
CA ASP A 554 16.46 4.38 22.81
C ASP A 554 16.11 3.02 23.46
N PRO A 555 16.86 2.59 24.49
CA PRO A 555 16.41 1.54 25.40
C PRO A 555 15.28 2.07 26.30
N ALA A 556 14.39 1.17 26.71
CA ALA A 556 13.36 1.44 27.72
C ALA A 556 13.36 0.35 28.80
N ILE A 557 13.16 0.76 30.05
CA ILE A 557 12.88 -0.14 31.18
C ILE A 557 11.39 -0.52 31.10
N LEU A 558 11.09 -1.82 31.09
CA LEU A 558 9.75 -2.32 30.83
C LEU A 558 9.03 -2.66 32.14
N PHE A 559 7.84 -2.11 32.35
CA PHE A 559 6.90 -2.56 33.36
C PHE A 559 5.89 -3.52 32.72
N PHE A 560 5.95 -4.80 33.06
CA PHE A 560 4.92 -5.77 32.69
C PHE A 560 3.80 -5.72 33.73
N VAL A 561 2.68 -5.08 33.40
CA VAL A 561 1.61 -4.75 34.35
C VAL A 561 0.31 -5.51 34.08
N THR A 562 -0.46 -5.74 35.13
CA THR A 562 -1.78 -6.37 35.02
C THR A 562 -2.75 -5.43 34.28
N THR A 563 -3.40 -5.93 33.22
CA THR A 563 -4.34 -5.17 32.37
C THR A 563 -5.38 -4.43 33.21
N GLY A 564 -5.58 -3.13 32.93
CA GLY A 564 -6.64 -2.33 33.54
C GLY A 564 -6.48 -1.99 35.03
N GLN A 565 -5.35 -2.33 35.67
CA GLN A 565 -5.03 -1.79 36.99
C GLN A 565 -4.70 -0.28 36.91
N PRO A 566 -5.08 0.54 37.91
CA PRO A 566 -4.66 1.92 38.00
C PRO A 566 -3.13 2.04 38.13
N ARG A 567 -2.49 2.83 37.26
CA ARG A 567 -1.03 2.99 37.16
C ARG A 567 -0.52 4.26 37.86
N SER A 568 -1.20 4.70 38.91
CA SER A 568 -0.82 5.91 39.61
C SER A 568 0.57 5.76 40.22
N ASN A 569 1.49 6.62 39.79
CA ASN A 569 2.88 6.76 40.27
C ASN A 569 3.95 5.85 39.62
N LEU A 570 3.68 5.11 38.52
CA LEU A 570 4.78 4.52 37.74
C LEU A 570 5.66 5.63 37.13
N PRO A 571 6.99 5.60 37.31
CA PRO A 571 7.86 6.68 36.82
C PRO A 571 8.00 6.63 35.29
N ALA A 572 7.87 7.78 34.63
CA ALA A 572 8.03 7.91 33.17
C ALA A 572 9.50 7.82 32.71
N GLN A 573 10.46 8.02 33.62
CA GLN A 573 11.89 7.79 33.40
C GLN A 573 12.58 7.36 34.70
N ILE A 574 13.66 6.60 34.61
CA ILE A 574 14.53 6.20 35.73
C ILE A 574 15.97 6.52 35.32
N GLU A 575 16.67 7.37 36.09
CA GLU A 575 18.02 7.89 35.74
C GLU A 575 18.15 8.44 34.29
N GLY A 576 17.07 9.03 33.76
CA GLY A 576 17.03 9.53 32.37
C GLY A 576 16.95 8.43 31.31
N ILE A 577 16.53 7.22 31.67
CA ILE A 577 16.14 6.15 30.75
C ILE A 577 14.61 6.08 30.70
N ARG A 578 14.03 6.02 29.50
CA ARG A 578 12.58 5.93 29.27
C ARG A 578 12.02 4.67 29.94
N THR A 579 10.78 4.73 30.41
CA THR A 579 10.03 3.52 30.81
C THR A 579 8.93 3.22 29.79
N ARG A 580 8.64 1.94 29.56
CA ARG A 580 7.51 1.49 28.73
C ARG A 580 6.65 0.48 29.51
N ILE A 581 5.34 0.58 29.34
CA ILE A 581 4.33 -0.22 30.02
C ILE A 581 3.80 -1.26 29.04
N VAL A 582 3.74 -2.52 29.48
CA VAL A 582 3.27 -3.66 28.69
C VAL A 582 2.14 -4.33 29.47
N GLU A 583 0.93 -4.29 28.92
CA GLU A 583 -0.26 -4.85 29.58
C GLU A 583 -0.49 -6.31 29.24
N GLY A 584 -0.76 -7.13 30.24
CA GLY A 584 -1.18 -8.51 30.06
C GLY A 584 -1.87 -9.06 31.31
N ASP A 585 -2.86 -9.93 31.10
CA ASP A 585 -3.62 -10.54 32.19
C ASP A 585 -2.75 -11.50 33.01
N PHE A 586 -1.81 -12.18 32.34
CA PHE A 586 -0.84 -13.08 32.94
C PHE A 586 0.48 -13.08 32.17
N PHE A 587 1.58 -12.87 32.88
CA PHE A 587 2.94 -13.04 32.35
C PHE A 587 3.58 -14.32 32.89
N SER A 588 4.29 -15.05 32.02
CA SER A 588 4.90 -16.35 32.33
C SER A 588 6.16 -16.27 33.20
N GLN A 589 6.71 -15.07 33.39
CA GLN A 589 7.84 -14.77 34.27
C GLN A 589 7.50 -13.60 35.20
N ARG A 590 8.19 -13.50 36.34
CA ARG A 590 7.97 -12.48 37.37
C ARG A 590 9.29 -11.95 37.93
N GLY A 591 9.27 -10.74 38.50
CA GLY A 591 10.46 -10.08 39.03
C GLY A 591 11.31 -9.44 37.93
N ALA A 592 12.61 -9.23 38.18
CA ALA A 592 13.54 -8.73 37.16
C ALA A 592 13.89 -9.83 36.14
N VAL A 593 13.61 -9.59 34.87
CA VAL A 593 13.75 -10.57 33.77
C VAL A 593 14.86 -10.19 32.78
N SER A 594 15.48 -11.16 32.12
CA SER A 594 16.48 -10.88 31.07
C SER A 594 15.87 -10.16 29.86
N ALA A 595 16.71 -9.60 28.98
CA ALA A 595 16.24 -9.00 27.73
C ALA A 595 15.55 -10.02 26.80
N THR A 596 15.96 -11.29 26.83
CA THR A 596 15.35 -12.38 26.05
C THR A 596 13.96 -12.75 26.60
N GLU A 597 13.82 -12.83 27.92
CA GLU A 597 12.53 -13.04 28.56
C GLU A 597 11.61 -11.82 28.38
N SER A 598 12.17 -10.61 28.45
CA SER A 598 11.45 -9.36 28.15
C SER A 598 10.79 -9.42 26.77
N ALA A 599 11.57 -9.77 25.73
CA ALA A 599 11.03 -9.95 24.38
C ALA A 599 9.98 -11.07 24.28
N THR A 600 10.14 -12.16 25.04
CA THR A 600 9.17 -13.27 25.10
C THR A 600 7.85 -12.85 25.74
N LEU A 601 7.89 -11.98 26.77
CA LEU A 601 6.70 -11.40 27.38
C LEU A 601 6.03 -10.35 26.45
N GLU A 602 6.81 -9.53 25.73
CA GLU A 602 6.28 -8.62 24.71
C GLU A 602 5.58 -9.37 23.56
N GLU A 603 6.11 -10.49 23.10
CA GLU A 603 5.51 -11.32 22.05
C GLU A 603 4.22 -12.04 22.50
N SER A 604 3.91 -12.02 23.81
CA SER A 604 2.69 -12.63 24.38
C SER A 604 1.46 -11.70 24.42
N VAL A 605 1.63 -10.39 24.13
CA VAL A 605 0.57 -9.38 24.29
C VAL A 605 0.09 -8.78 22.95
N ALA A 606 -0.91 -7.91 23.00
CA ALA A 606 -1.43 -7.23 21.81
C ALA A 606 -0.38 -6.25 21.22
N PRO A 607 -0.08 -6.30 19.90
CA PRO A 607 0.89 -5.38 19.28
C PRO A 607 0.49 -3.90 19.42
N PRO A 608 1.48 -3.00 19.58
CA PRO A 608 1.25 -1.59 19.91
C PRO A 608 0.51 -0.80 18.82
N GLN A 609 -0.33 0.14 19.25
CA GLN A 609 -1.07 1.06 18.38
C GLN A 609 -0.24 2.32 18.13
N LEU A 610 -0.38 2.93 16.95
CA LEU A 610 0.27 4.20 16.65
C LEU A 610 -0.30 5.36 17.46
N VAL A 611 -1.58 5.32 17.78
CA VAL A 611 -2.30 6.34 18.58
C VAL A 611 -3.18 5.62 19.58
N TYR A 612 -3.03 5.95 20.87
CA TYR A 612 -3.98 5.63 21.92
C TYR A 612 -4.87 6.86 22.21
N PRO A 613 -6.12 6.68 22.68
CA PRO A 613 -6.90 7.79 23.24
C PRO A 613 -6.26 8.30 24.54
N ILE A 614 -6.49 9.58 24.84
CA ILE A 614 -6.10 10.24 26.10
C ILE A 614 -7.32 10.93 26.71
N SER A 615 -7.34 11.14 28.03
CA SER A 615 -8.44 11.85 28.69
C SER A 615 -8.36 13.37 28.49
N ASP A 616 -9.46 14.10 28.70
CA ASP A 616 -9.46 15.57 28.65
C ASP A 616 -8.52 16.20 29.69
N ALA A 617 -8.38 15.58 30.87
CA ALA A 617 -7.45 16.02 31.91
C ALA A 617 -5.99 15.79 31.50
N GLU A 618 -5.72 14.67 30.83
CA GLU A 618 -4.40 14.33 30.27
C GLU A 618 -4.02 15.31 29.15
N ALA A 619 -4.95 15.58 28.23
CA ALA A 619 -4.80 16.60 27.20
C ALA A 619 -4.65 18.01 27.80
N ALA A 620 -5.35 18.35 28.87
CA ALA A 620 -5.20 19.63 29.56
C ALA A 620 -3.80 19.80 30.18
N ARG A 621 -3.26 18.79 30.86
CA ARG A 621 -1.88 18.82 31.37
C ARG A 621 -0.87 18.99 30.24
N ALA A 622 -1.06 18.25 29.14
CA ALA A 622 -0.19 18.34 27.98
C ALA A 622 -0.21 19.73 27.31
N LYS A 623 -1.36 20.42 27.30
CA LYS A 623 -1.49 21.81 26.80
C LYS A 623 -0.66 22.79 27.63
N THR A 624 -0.61 22.65 28.95
CA THR A 624 0.23 23.50 29.81
C THR A 624 1.71 23.33 29.50
N VAL A 625 2.19 22.10 29.36
CA VAL A 625 3.61 21.83 29.03
C VAL A 625 3.94 22.24 27.60
N HIS A 626 3.06 21.99 26.63
CA HIS A 626 3.24 22.45 25.25
C HIS A 626 3.35 23.97 25.17
N ALA A 627 2.45 24.71 25.80
CA ALA A 627 2.48 26.18 25.82
C ALA A 627 3.74 26.76 26.50
N ALA A 628 4.37 26.02 27.42
CA ALA A 628 5.61 26.44 28.08
C ALA A 628 6.88 26.17 27.26
N HIS A 629 6.90 25.13 26.41
CA HIS A 629 8.13 24.63 25.76
C HIS A 629 8.13 24.63 24.23
N ALA A 630 6.97 24.67 23.56
CA ALA A 630 6.89 24.46 22.11
C ALA A 630 7.71 25.46 21.29
N ASP A 631 7.67 26.75 21.65
CA ASP A 631 8.38 27.79 20.91
C ASP A 631 9.91 27.71 21.06
N ASP A 632 10.42 27.22 22.19
CA ASP A 632 11.87 26.99 22.39
C ASP A 632 12.34 25.67 21.77
N LEU A 633 11.49 24.64 21.76
CA LEU A 633 11.76 23.40 21.04
C LEU A 633 11.77 23.61 19.52
N MET A 634 10.87 24.45 18.98
CA MET A 634 10.82 24.83 17.56
C MET A 634 12.06 25.61 17.08
N LYS A 635 12.91 26.11 17.99
CA LYS A 635 14.18 26.78 17.66
C LYS A 635 15.36 25.80 17.55
N LYS A 636 15.20 24.53 17.96
CA LYS A 636 16.29 23.54 17.97
C LYS A 636 16.57 22.98 16.57
N ALA A 637 17.83 22.61 16.33
CA ALA A 637 18.24 21.96 15.09
C ALA A 637 17.42 20.67 14.83
N GLY A 638 17.08 20.41 13.57
CA GLY A 638 16.31 19.24 13.14
C GLY A 638 14.81 19.26 13.47
N VAL A 639 14.32 20.11 14.38
CA VAL A 639 12.90 20.21 14.71
C VAL A 639 12.14 20.92 13.59
N GLN A 640 11.05 20.31 13.13
CA GLN A 640 10.08 20.90 12.19
C GLN A 640 8.67 21.05 12.76
N GLY A 641 8.40 20.46 13.93
CA GLY A 641 7.13 20.61 14.62
C GLY A 641 7.14 20.16 16.08
N VAL A 642 6.25 20.73 16.89
CA VAL A 642 5.98 20.32 18.28
C VAL A 642 4.46 20.30 18.53
N GLY A 643 3.90 19.17 18.95
CA GLY A 643 2.47 18.98 19.19
C GLY A 643 2.14 18.08 20.38
N ILE A 644 0.86 17.76 20.57
CA ILE A 644 0.35 16.92 21.65
C ILE A 644 -0.28 15.66 21.06
N GLY A 645 0.26 14.49 21.41
CA GLY A 645 -0.26 13.18 21.04
C GLY A 645 -0.34 12.24 22.24
N SER A 646 -0.59 10.95 22.00
CA SER A 646 -0.41 9.90 23.00
C SER A 646 1.01 9.34 23.01
N SER A 647 1.45 8.89 24.18
CA SER A 647 2.61 8.03 24.34
C SER A 647 2.32 6.65 23.75
N ALA A 648 3.27 6.09 22.99
CA ALA A 648 3.29 4.68 22.63
C ALA A 648 4.01 3.81 23.68
N ASP A 649 4.82 4.42 24.54
CA ASP A 649 5.43 3.74 25.70
C ASP A 649 4.42 3.55 26.85
N ALA A 650 3.34 4.34 26.94
CA ALA A 650 2.32 4.18 27.97
C ALA A 650 0.90 4.49 27.45
N SER A 651 0.08 3.44 27.28
CA SER A 651 -1.30 3.58 26.83
C SER A 651 -2.13 4.47 27.78
N GLY A 652 -2.76 5.51 27.24
CA GLY A 652 -3.57 6.47 27.99
C GLY A 652 -2.85 7.74 28.48
N GLU A 653 -1.50 7.75 28.46
CA GLU A 653 -0.70 8.95 28.77
C GLU A 653 -0.50 9.82 27.51
N ALA A 654 -0.43 11.14 27.69
CA ALA A 654 -0.04 12.07 26.63
C ALA A 654 1.47 12.23 26.53
N ALA A 655 1.93 12.59 25.34
CA ALA A 655 3.31 12.93 25.06
C ALA A 655 3.42 14.24 24.25
N LEU A 656 4.48 15.00 24.53
CA LEU A 656 4.91 16.10 23.67
C LEU A 656 5.56 15.49 22.42
N VAL A 657 4.86 15.58 21.29
CA VAL A 657 5.31 15.04 20.00
C VAL A 657 6.32 16.02 19.40
N ILE A 658 7.56 15.55 19.18
CA ILE A 658 8.63 16.28 18.50
C ILE A 658 8.76 15.72 17.09
N PHE A 659 8.33 16.49 16.10
CA PHE A 659 8.49 16.17 14.68
C PHE A 659 9.88 16.60 14.22
N LEU A 660 10.70 15.62 13.82
CA LEU A 660 12.08 15.82 13.37
C LEU A 660 12.20 15.61 11.87
N ILE A 661 13.17 16.29 11.25
CA ILE A 661 13.54 16.11 9.85
C ILE A 661 14.56 14.97 9.77
N ARG A 662 14.16 13.84 9.17
CA ARG A 662 14.98 12.62 9.06
C ARG A 662 16.36 12.93 8.47
N GLY A 663 17.42 12.49 9.17
CA GLY A 663 18.80 12.68 8.74
C GLY A 663 19.39 14.07 8.95
N VAL A 664 18.64 15.02 9.54
CA VAL A 664 19.21 16.30 10.01
C VAL A 664 19.67 16.14 11.47
N PRO A 665 20.93 16.43 11.80
CA PRO A 665 21.41 16.36 13.18
C PRO A 665 20.62 17.26 14.14
N HIS A 666 20.37 16.74 15.35
CA HIS A 666 19.64 17.41 16.43
C HIS A 666 20.20 16.99 17.80
N ASP A 667 19.88 17.75 18.84
CA ASP A 667 20.20 17.35 20.22
C ASP A 667 19.35 16.13 20.66
N PRO A 668 19.82 15.29 21.60
CA PRO A 668 19.00 14.25 22.20
C PRO A 668 17.71 14.80 22.81
N VAL A 669 16.57 14.17 22.50
CA VAL A 669 15.25 14.58 23.02
C VAL A 669 15.07 13.97 24.41
N PRO A 670 14.94 14.77 25.50
CA PRO A 670 14.81 14.25 26.86
C PRO A 670 13.60 13.31 27.00
N PRO A 671 13.67 12.22 27.79
CA PRO A 671 12.54 11.29 27.98
C PRO A 671 11.25 11.98 28.46
N VAL A 672 11.40 12.98 29.32
CA VAL A 672 10.33 13.70 30.00
C VAL A 672 10.66 15.19 30.02
N ILE A 673 9.65 16.04 29.82
CA ILE A 673 9.69 17.50 29.99
C ILE A 673 8.52 17.87 30.92
N ASP A 674 8.81 18.52 32.05
CA ASP A 674 7.84 18.94 33.09
C ASP A 674 6.81 17.86 33.48
N GLY A 675 7.27 16.61 33.60
CA GLY A 675 6.44 15.45 33.95
C GLY A 675 5.61 14.85 32.80
N LEU A 676 5.68 15.42 31.59
CA LEU A 676 5.09 14.85 30.38
C LEU A 676 6.13 14.09 29.56
N ARG A 677 5.78 12.90 29.05
CA ARG A 677 6.63 12.12 28.14
C ARG A 677 6.92 12.90 26.85
N THR A 678 8.05 12.62 26.19
CA THR A 678 8.30 13.08 24.81
C THR A 678 8.20 11.93 23.81
N ARG A 679 7.74 12.23 22.59
CA ARG A 679 7.59 11.25 21.51
C ARG A 679 8.17 11.78 20.21
N VAL A 680 9.10 11.07 19.60
CA VAL A 680 9.82 11.48 18.40
C VAL A 680 9.13 10.96 17.13
N ARG A 681 9.05 11.82 16.10
CA ARG A 681 8.50 11.49 14.77
C ARG A 681 9.43 11.97 13.66
N GLU A 682 10.29 11.10 13.17
CA GLU A 682 11.19 11.37 12.03
C GLU A 682 10.51 11.19 10.68
N SER A 683 10.40 12.28 9.92
CA SER A 683 9.80 12.30 8.58
C SER A 683 10.59 13.20 7.62
N SER A 684 10.23 13.23 6.33
CA SER A 684 10.64 14.33 5.46
C SER A 684 10.01 15.65 5.92
N ARG A 685 10.41 16.77 5.32
CA ARG A 685 9.75 18.07 5.57
C ARG A 685 8.24 17.99 5.31
N PHE A 686 7.45 18.71 6.10
CA PHE A 686 6.06 19.03 5.74
C PHE A 686 6.04 19.95 4.52
N ARG A 687 5.27 19.57 3.49
CA ARG A 687 5.14 20.31 2.22
C ARG A 687 3.69 20.62 1.89
N ALA A 688 3.48 21.71 1.15
CA ALA A 688 2.24 22.03 0.43
C ALA A 688 2.56 22.25 -1.07
N GLY A 689 1.62 21.91 -1.95
CA GLY A 689 1.86 21.90 -3.41
C GLY A 689 2.62 20.67 -3.91
N PHE A 690 3.41 20.83 -4.98
CA PHE A 690 3.96 19.72 -5.80
C PHE A 690 5.39 19.25 -5.42
N GLY A 691 5.99 19.84 -4.38
CA GLY A 691 7.23 19.35 -3.77
C GLY A 691 8.43 19.19 -4.72
N ASP A 692 9.27 18.20 -4.43
CA ASP A 692 10.45 17.85 -5.23
C ASP A 692 10.13 16.84 -6.37
N ALA A 693 8.84 16.53 -6.59
CA ALA A 693 8.43 15.48 -7.53
C ALA A 693 8.65 15.93 -8.99
N PRO A 694 9.21 15.09 -9.87
CA PRO A 694 9.33 15.42 -11.28
C PRO A 694 7.94 15.61 -11.89
N ALA A 695 7.73 16.76 -12.54
CA ALA A 695 6.44 17.22 -13.03
C ALA A 695 5.70 16.13 -13.85
N ARG A 696 4.62 15.58 -13.29
CA ARG A 696 3.93 14.40 -13.84
C ARG A 696 2.94 14.72 -14.96
N HIS A 697 2.39 15.93 -14.97
CA HIS A 697 1.38 16.38 -15.93
C HIS A 697 1.90 17.59 -16.70
N VAL A 698 2.70 17.28 -17.72
CA VAL A 698 3.35 18.29 -18.57
C VAL A 698 2.74 18.24 -19.97
N CYS A 699 2.00 19.28 -20.32
CA CYS A 699 1.39 19.40 -21.64
C CYS A 699 2.37 20.03 -22.63
N SER A 700 2.71 19.28 -23.68
CA SER A 700 3.42 19.81 -24.85
C SER A 700 2.47 20.65 -25.69
N MET A 701 2.78 21.94 -25.86
CA MET A 701 2.03 22.84 -26.74
C MET A 701 2.11 22.34 -28.20
N PRO A 702 0.96 22.16 -28.90
CA PRO A 702 0.97 21.99 -30.35
C PRO A 702 1.66 23.19 -31.00
N ALA A 703 2.64 22.93 -31.88
CA ALA A 703 3.44 23.99 -32.49
C ALA A 703 2.53 25.04 -33.16
N ALA A 704 2.66 26.30 -32.74
CA ALA A 704 1.79 27.39 -33.16
C ALA A 704 1.70 27.44 -34.69
N ARG A 705 0.48 27.23 -35.21
CA ARG A 705 0.21 27.11 -36.65
C ARG A 705 0.53 28.44 -37.33
N LYS A 706 1.75 28.58 -37.87
CA LYS A 706 2.21 29.79 -38.56
C LYS A 706 1.14 30.26 -39.52
N SER A 707 0.61 31.46 -39.30
CA SER A 707 -0.35 32.08 -40.19
C SER A 707 0.26 32.16 -41.59
N GLN A 708 -0.34 31.47 -42.56
CA GLN A 708 0.14 31.59 -43.93
C GLN A 708 -0.06 33.04 -44.41
N PRO A 709 0.92 33.62 -45.13
CA PRO A 709 0.75 34.93 -45.73
C PRO A 709 -0.52 34.97 -46.59
N LYS A 710 -1.36 35.98 -46.35
CA LYS A 710 -2.59 36.21 -47.10
C LYS A 710 -2.22 36.43 -48.58
N PRO A 711 -2.78 35.67 -49.55
CA PRO A 711 -2.49 35.89 -50.96
C PRO A 711 -2.79 37.33 -51.37
N ALA A 712 -1.90 37.94 -52.16
CA ALA A 712 -2.09 39.28 -52.68
C ALA A 712 -3.30 39.31 -53.63
N SER A 713 -4.22 40.25 -53.43
CA SER A 713 -5.40 40.41 -54.27
C SER A 713 -5.03 41.03 -55.61
N SER A 714 -5.16 40.27 -56.69
CA SER A 714 -5.16 40.80 -58.05
C SER A 714 -6.47 41.55 -58.31
N THR A 715 -6.43 42.87 -58.32
CA THR A 715 -7.54 43.71 -58.80
C THR A 715 -7.65 43.63 -60.33
N PRO A 716 -8.86 43.47 -60.89
CA PRO A 716 -9.09 43.64 -62.32
C PRO A 716 -9.29 45.13 -62.68
N HIS A 717 -8.79 45.49 -63.86
CA HIS A 717 -8.74 46.85 -64.46
C HIS A 717 -7.71 47.81 -63.83
#